data_AF-A0A1Y2ATH5-F1
#
_entry.id   AF-A0A1Y2ATH5-F1
#
_cell.length_a   1.000
_cell.length_b   1.000
_cell.length_c   1.000
_cell.angle_alpha   90.00
_cell.angle_beta   90.00
_cell.angle_gamma   90.00
#
_symmetry.space_group_name_H-M   'P 1'
#
loop_
_entity.id
_entity.type
_entity.pdbx_description
1 polymer ?
#
loop_
_entity_poly.entity_id
_entity_poly.type
_entity_poly.pdbx_seq_one_letter_code
_entity_poly.pdbx_strand_id
1 'polypeptide(L)'
;MNLFNYNIIKNTCMYNGNWVALPAKVDSSLLYYNDKYLNKYNKTVPETWNELLETGKYILNEEHNRYNNTDFIAYNGMLSYEEMGMCSLYEFIYSFRDYSESPFPDIHSSEFKESIKMIKKIKNEISSDKVFQAPGGYTEVLFKNGNFLFQKFWYVPWLNYNFTLLPGKKKGISGSTLGGYNVSINKFINEERKKAAATVLRFIGSLEMQKKIINEYEFLTSISSLYEDKDVCSHMNCELLRNIQFVARPTVNSSDYSKYSEQFRNAVFKYIYGDDDDLSTVINEIEHLTKPYYITINPKMNLCLFIITILTFLSSILMIFSLIFLFKEKFKANLKFLPTDFWILSIIGAVLIMNSFYLNIGKINILKCFIKSLILIIGFDFNMIPILYKLLVNFPIENKYSKWIAKNKLIFFSLFIIYDIIIIGITLISSSLYINRILTKDGVPFDICKLGLIGYHLILLTLILKGLISFIMIIFVFLEWHLEQTINDIKFTLSAITVDILCFIIIFIMIFTNFKYNYYIVYQKILSIILYIFSFSNYIFLYLIKIIKLYIKNDNYYVRNNVNEYYKTNGQNDTENSTNIIETIETDSNIENYYNNRVARSSFDSAIQRMIKCHYQSKIENHEGPTSKFQAPRNNTFYSN
;
A
#
# COMPACT_ATOMS: atom_id res chain seq x y z
N MET A 1 -25.60 11.41 -30.17
CA MET A 1 -25.28 10.36 -29.19
C MET A 1 -25.97 9.05 -29.53
N ASN A 2 -27.30 9.01 -29.70
CA ASN A 2 -28.06 7.80 -30.08
C ASN A 2 -27.73 7.22 -31.48
N LEU A 3 -26.91 7.92 -32.28
CA LEU A 3 -26.45 7.45 -33.59
C LEU A 3 -25.38 6.36 -33.48
N PHE A 4 -24.58 6.38 -32.42
CA PHE A 4 -23.44 5.48 -32.27
C PHE A 4 -23.86 4.16 -31.63
N ASN A 5 -23.21 3.08 -32.03
CA ASN A 5 -23.38 1.77 -31.43
C ASN A 5 -23.03 1.79 -29.93
N TYR A 6 -24.01 1.50 -29.08
CA TYR A 6 -23.87 1.60 -27.63
C TYR A 6 -22.75 0.71 -27.08
N ASN A 7 -22.58 -0.51 -27.61
CA ASN A 7 -21.55 -1.43 -27.14
C ASN A 7 -20.14 -0.92 -27.44
N ILE A 8 -19.93 -0.29 -28.60
CA ILE A 8 -18.64 0.35 -28.93
C ILE A 8 -18.39 1.52 -27.99
N ILE A 9 -19.36 2.42 -27.83
CA ILE A 9 -19.25 3.61 -26.99
C ILE A 9 -18.96 3.26 -25.53
N LYS A 10 -19.71 2.32 -24.96
CA LYS A 10 -19.57 1.89 -23.57
C LYS A 10 -18.15 1.45 -23.25
N ASN A 11 -17.47 0.82 -24.22
CA ASN A 11 -16.15 0.24 -24.05
C ASN A 11 -15.00 1.19 -24.38
N THR A 12 -15.22 2.23 -25.19
CA THR A 12 -14.12 3.07 -25.72
C THR A 12 -14.21 4.56 -25.39
N CYS A 13 -15.41 5.05 -25.08
CA CYS A 13 -15.69 6.48 -24.99
C CYS A 13 -16.28 6.94 -23.65
N MET A 14 -16.57 6.00 -22.73
CA MET A 14 -17.15 6.29 -21.42
C MET A 14 -16.19 5.99 -20.26
N TYR A 15 -16.22 6.84 -19.24
CA TYR A 15 -15.51 6.64 -17.98
C TYR A 15 -16.42 7.05 -16.81
N ASN A 16 -16.62 6.14 -15.83
CA ASN A 16 -17.53 6.33 -14.70
C ASN A 16 -18.95 6.79 -15.10
N GLY A 17 -19.50 6.19 -16.15
CA GLY A 17 -20.84 6.54 -16.66
C GLY A 17 -20.93 7.85 -17.44
N ASN A 18 -19.82 8.59 -17.58
CA ASN A 18 -19.77 9.85 -18.32
C ASN A 18 -19.05 9.67 -19.66
N TRP A 19 -19.50 10.39 -20.69
CA TRP A 19 -18.79 10.48 -21.96
C TRP A 19 -17.52 11.32 -21.79
N VAL A 20 -16.39 10.77 -22.22
CA VAL A 20 -15.07 11.45 -22.18
C VAL A 20 -14.44 11.59 -23.57
N ALA A 21 -15.01 10.91 -24.57
CA ALA A 21 -14.56 10.95 -25.96
C ALA A 21 -15.72 10.70 -26.93
N LEU A 22 -15.50 10.96 -28.23
CA LEU A 22 -16.35 10.49 -29.32
C LEU A 22 -15.51 9.62 -30.28
N PRO A 23 -16.07 8.54 -30.85
CA PRO A 23 -15.36 7.75 -31.84
C PRO A 23 -15.25 8.54 -33.15
N ALA A 24 -14.03 8.70 -33.66
CA ALA A 24 -13.79 9.27 -34.99
C ALA A 24 -13.79 8.18 -36.07
N LYS A 25 -13.19 7.03 -35.77
CA LYS A 25 -13.29 5.81 -36.58
C LYS A 25 -13.18 4.57 -35.70
N VAL A 26 -13.75 3.47 -36.17
CA VAL A 26 -13.62 2.13 -35.58
C VAL A 26 -12.60 1.34 -36.37
N ASP A 27 -11.97 0.36 -35.75
CA ASP A 27 -11.11 -0.60 -36.42
C ASP A 27 -11.44 -2.02 -35.96
N SER A 28 -11.21 -3.00 -36.82
CA SER A 28 -11.53 -4.41 -36.61
C SER A 28 -10.42 -5.28 -37.18
N SER A 29 -10.13 -6.38 -36.50
CA SER A 29 -9.31 -7.46 -37.05
C SER A 29 -10.15 -8.43 -37.88
N LEU A 30 -9.58 -8.91 -38.98
CA LEU A 30 -10.23 -9.78 -39.96
C LEU A 30 -9.27 -10.89 -40.41
N LEU A 31 -9.83 -11.96 -41.00
CA LEU A 31 -9.07 -13.02 -41.63
C LEU A 31 -8.94 -12.74 -43.12
N TYR A 32 -7.76 -12.31 -43.56
CA TYR A 32 -7.42 -12.24 -44.98
C TYR A 32 -7.05 -13.62 -45.48
N TYR A 33 -7.42 -13.90 -46.73
CA TYR A 33 -7.10 -15.16 -47.37
C TYR A 33 -6.68 -14.99 -48.81
N ASN A 34 -5.95 -15.98 -49.32
CA ASN A 34 -5.45 -15.98 -50.67
C ASN A 34 -6.24 -16.94 -51.56
N ASP A 35 -7.16 -16.37 -52.34
CA ASP A 35 -8.02 -17.09 -53.29
C ASP A 35 -7.24 -17.98 -54.25
N LYS A 36 -6.02 -17.59 -54.63
CA LYS A 36 -5.18 -18.38 -55.54
C LYS A 36 -4.96 -19.80 -55.00
N TYR A 37 -4.65 -19.93 -53.71
CA TYR A 37 -4.40 -21.22 -53.08
C TYR A 37 -5.71 -21.97 -52.81
N LEU A 38 -6.76 -21.30 -52.36
CA LEU A 38 -8.06 -21.93 -52.15
C LEU A 38 -8.63 -22.51 -53.46
N ASN A 39 -8.60 -21.75 -54.55
CA ASN A 39 -9.06 -22.19 -55.87
C ASN A 39 -8.19 -23.31 -56.44
N LYS A 40 -6.85 -23.22 -56.30
CA LYS A 40 -5.91 -24.26 -56.75
C LYS A 40 -6.23 -25.63 -56.15
N TYR A 41 -6.65 -25.67 -54.88
CA TYR A 41 -6.92 -26.89 -54.14
C TYR A 41 -8.41 -27.20 -53.94
N ASN A 42 -9.30 -26.43 -54.59
CA ASN A 42 -10.75 -26.53 -54.48
C ASN A 42 -11.24 -26.55 -53.01
N LYS A 43 -10.80 -25.57 -52.22
CA LYS A 43 -11.13 -25.39 -50.81
C LYS A 43 -11.96 -24.14 -50.60
N THR A 44 -12.82 -24.15 -49.58
CA THR A 44 -13.63 -23.01 -49.17
C THR A 44 -12.93 -22.20 -48.08
N VAL A 45 -13.38 -20.96 -47.89
CA VAL A 45 -12.94 -20.11 -46.77
C VAL A 45 -13.43 -20.73 -45.45
N PRO A 46 -12.57 -20.87 -44.42
CA PRO A 46 -12.95 -21.54 -43.19
C PRO A 46 -13.87 -20.67 -42.32
N GLU A 47 -14.88 -21.30 -41.72
CA GLU A 47 -15.79 -20.68 -40.74
C GLU A 47 -15.44 -21.08 -39.31
N THR A 48 -14.65 -22.15 -39.13
CA THR A 48 -14.18 -22.62 -37.82
C THR A 48 -12.66 -22.77 -37.75
N TRP A 49 -12.11 -22.70 -36.54
CA TRP A 49 -10.67 -22.95 -36.31
C TRP A 49 -10.23 -24.35 -36.74
N ASN A 50 -11.11 -25.35 -36.64
CA ASN A 50 -10.82 -26.71 -37.12
C ASN A 50 -10.73 -26.76 -38.65
N GLU A 51 -11.67 -26.13 -39.36
CA GLU A 51 -11.61 -26.04 -40.83
C GLU A 51 -10.36 -25.28 -41.32
N LEU A 52 -10.00 -24.19 -40.63
CA LEU A 52 -8.78 -23.43 -40.90
C LEU A 52 -7.54 -24.33 -40.72
N LEU A 53 -7.49 -25.09 -39.62
CA LEU A 53 -6.41 -26.01 -39.32
C LEU A 53 -6.28 -27.12 -40.37
N GLU A 54 -7.38 -27.80 -40.69
CA GLU A 54 -7.41 -28.90 -41.66
C GLU A 54 -7.04 -28.42 -43.07
N THR A 55 -7.62 -27.31 -43.51
CA THR A 55 -7.35 -26.72 -44.82
C THR A 55 -5.90 -26.23 -44.90
N GLY A 56 -5.43 -25.52 -43.87
CA GLY A 56 -4.06 -25.04 -43.79
C GLY A 56 -3.05 -26.18 -43.82
N LYS A 57 -3.29 -27.26 -43.06
CA LYS A 57 -2.39 -28.42 -43.00
C LYS A 57 -2.31 -29.15 -44.34
N TYR A 58 -3.46 -29.36 -44.99
CA TYR A 58 -3.50 -29.98 -46.30
C TYR A 58 -2.70 -29.17 -47.33
N ILE A 59 -2.99 -27.87 -47.46
CA ILE A 59 -2.35 -27.02 -48.47
C ILE A 59 -0.86 -26.83 -48.17
N LEU A 60 -0.47 -26.66 -46.90
CA LEU A 60 0.94 -26.56 -46.49
C LEU A 60 1.75 -27.77 -46.96
N ASN A 61 1.25 -28.97 -46.67
CA ASN A 61 1.91 -30.22 -47.07
C ASN A 61 1.99 -30.36 -48.59
N GLU A 62 0.95 -29.97 -49.30
CA GLU A 62 0.90 -30.03 -50.75
C GLU A 62 1.88 -29.04 -51.42
N GLU A 63 1.94 -27.80 -50.93
CA GLU A 63 2.90 -26.78 -51.39
C GLU A 63 4.35 -27.21 -51.11
N HIS A 64 4.63 -27.78 -49.94
CA HIS A 64 5.95 -28.31 -49.60
C HIS A 64 6.35 -29.50 -50.46
N ASN A 65 5.49 -30.53 -50.54
CA ASN A 65 5.88 -31.81 -51.14
C ASN A 65 5.83 -31.80 -52.66
N ARG A 66 4.85 -31.12 -53.27
CA ARG A 66 4.68 -31.13 -54.74
C ARG A 66 5.42 -29.99 -55.44
N TYR A 67 5.63 -28.87 -54.75
CA TYR A 67 6.17 -27.65 -55.36
C TYR A 67 7.44 -27.13 -54.68
N ASN A 68 7.93 -27.79 -53.63
CA ASN A 68 9.10 -27.37 -52.85
C ASN A 68 9.01 -25.92 -52.35
N ASN A 69 7.79 -25.44 -52.09
CA ASN A 69 7.52 -24.07 -51.64
C ASN A 69 7.67 -23.96 -50.12
N THR A 70 8.89 -24.10 -49.63
CA THR A 70 9.19 -24.15 -48.18
C THR A 70 8.97 -22.84 -47.44
N ASP A 71 8.84 -21.72 -48.18
CA ASP A 71 8.58 -20.40 -47.62
C ASP A 71 7.07 -20.09 -47.50
N PHE A 72 6.20 -21.05 -47.85
CA PHE A 72 4.76 -20.89 -47.77
C PHE A 72 4.26 -20.83 -46.34
N ILE A 73 3.36 -19.88 -46.06
CA ILE A 73 2.79 -19.70 -44.73
C ILE A 73 1.30 -20.02 -44.76
N ALA A 74 0.91 -21.14 -44.16
CA ALA A 74 -0.50 -21.50 -44.09
C ALA A 74 -1.30 -20.59 -43.15
N TYR A 75 -0.75 -20.20 -41.99
CA TYR A 75 -1.40 -19.24 -41.11
C TYR A 75 -0.43 -18.32 -40.36
N ASN A 76 -0.74 -17.03 -40.34
CA ASN A 76 -0.13 -16.05 -39.45
C ASN A 76 -1.20 -15.38 -38.55
N GLY A 77 -1.12 -15.63 -37.24
CA GLY A 77 -2.05 -15.13 -36.24
C GLY A 77 -1.61 -13.88 -35.45
N MET A 78 -0.44 -13.30 -35.73
CA MET A 78 0.10 -12.12 -35.01
C MET A 78 0.08 -12.26 -33.48
N LEU A 79 0.70 -13.31 -32.95
CA LEU A 79 0.78 -13.61 -31.50
C LEU A 79 2.15 -13.21 -30.93
N SER A 80 2.59 -11.98 -31.22
CA SER A 80 3.88 -11.46 -30.79
C SER A 80 3.90 -10.97 -29.34
N TYR A 81 5.10 -10.80 -28.79
CA TYR A 81 5.32 -10.14 -27.49
C TYR A 81 5.11 -8.61 -27.54
N GLU A 82 4.40 -8.09 -28.54
CA GLU A 82 3.89 -6.72 -28.57
C GLU A 82 2.38 -6.67 -28.25
N GLU A 83 1.80 -5.48 -28.16
CA GLU A 83 0.37 -5.28 -27.86
C GLU A 83 -0.55 -6.01 -28.86
N MET A 84 -0.10 -6.22 -30.12
CA MET A 84 -0.86 -7.00 -31.09
C MET A 84 -1.13 -8.43 -30.64
N GLY A 85 -0.21 -9.06 -29.91
CA GLY A 85 -0.44 -10.38 -29.35
C GLY A 85 -1.60 -10.39 -28.34
N MET A 86 -1.88 -9.27 -27.67
CA MET A 86 -2.95 -9.17 -26.68
C MET A 86 -4.30 -9.19 -27.39
N CYS A 87 -4.40 -8.38 -28.46
CA CYS A 87 -5.55 -8.35 -29.35
C CYS A 87 -5.82 -9.75 -29.90
N SER A 88 -4.80 -10.41 -30.46
CA SER A 88 -4.94 -11.74 -31.06
C SER A 88 -5.33 -12.81 -30.02
N LEU A 89 -4.72 -12.81 -28.83
CA LEU A 89 -5.12 -13.71 -27.75
C LEU A 89 -6.59 -13.50 -27.35
N TYR A 90 -7.01 -12.25 -27.16
CA TYR A 90 -8.39 -11.93 -26.76
C TYR A 90 -9.39 -12.31 -27.84
N GLU A 91 -9.07 -12.10 -29.12
CA GLU A 91 -9.89 -12.54 -30.26
C GLU A 91 -10.08 -14.05 -30.26
N PHE A 92 -8.98 -14.80 -30.14
CA PHE A 92 -9.03 -16.26 -30.09
C PHE A 92 -9.86 -16.75 -28.91
N ILE A 93 -9.58 -16.28 -27.68
CA ILE A 93 -10.33 -16.69 -26.50
C ILE A 93 -11.82 -16.34 -26.65
N TYR A 94 -12.13 -15.11 -27.10
CA TYR A 94 -13.51 -14.66 -27.29
C TYR A 94 -14.27 -15.45 -28.36
N SER A 95 -13.57 -16.00 -29.35
CA SER A 95 -14.17 -16.83 -30.41
C SER A 95 -14.55 -18.26 -29.96
N PHE A 96 -14.19 -18.65 -28.72
CA PHE A 96 -14.51 -19.96 -28.14
C PHE A 96 -15.78 -19.97 -27.27
N ARG A 97 -16.46 -18.84 -27.17
CA ARG A 97 -17.71 -18.72 -26.42
C ARG A 97 -18.87 -19.50 -27.08
N ASP A 98 -19.91 -19.79 -26.31
CA ASP A 98 -20.98 -20.69 -26.75
C ASP A 98 -21.89 -20.09 -27.82
N TYR A 99 -22.25 -18.82 -27.68
CA TYR A 99 -23.09 -18.05 -28.61
C TYR A 99 -22.61 -16.59 -28.72
N SER A 100 -23.08 -15.84 -29.72
CA SER A 100 -22.59 -14.48 -30.01
C SER A 100 -22.70 -13.51 -28.81
N GLU A 101 -23.75 -13.64 -28.00
CA GLU A 101 -23.96 -12.78 -26.82
C GLU A 101 -23.32 -13.32 -25.54
N SER A 102 -22.64 -14.47 -25.58
CA SER A 102 -21.94 -14.99 -24.41
C SER A 102 -20.84 -14.01 -23.96
N PRO A 103 -20.58 -13.91 -22.65
CA PRO A 103 -19.47 -13.10 -22.17
C PRO A 103 -18.12 -13.70 -22.61
N PHE A 104 -17.05 -12.93 -22.39
CA PHE A 104 -15.69 -13.44 -22.52
C PHE A 104 -15.49 -14.68 -21.61
N PRO A 105 -14.91 -15.78 -22.09
CA PRO A 105 -14.71 -17.00 -21.29
C PRO A 105 -13.94 -16.75 -19.98
N ASP A 106 -14.44 -17.34 -18.89
CA ASP A 106 -13.74 -17.34 -17.59
C ASP A 106 -12.44 -18.14 -17.67
N ILE A 107 -11.38 -17.70 -16.98
CA ILE A 107 -10.04 -18.33 -17.07
C ILE A 107 -10.03 -19.80 -16.59
N HIS A 108 -10.99 -20.21 -15.76
CA HIS A 108 -11.10 -21.60 -15.29
C HIS A 108 -11.99 -22.48 -16.18
N SER A 109 -12.72 -21.88 -17.13
CA SER A 109 -13.68 -22.54 -18.02
C SER A 109 -13.04 -23.53 -19.00
N SER A 110 -13.84 -24.44 -19.55
CA SER A 110 -13.41 -25.32 -20.64
C SER A 110 -13.08 -24.53 -21.90
N GLU A 111 -13.86 -23.48 -22.19
CA GLU A 111 -13.76 -22.66 -23.40
C GLU A 111 -12.41 -21.94 -23.45
N PHE A 112 -12.00 -21.33 -22.34
CA PHE A 112 -10.68 -20.72 -22.21
C PHE A 112 -9.55 -21.74 -22.40
N LYS A 113 -9.68 -22.91 -21.76
CA LYS A 113 -8.63 -23.94 -21.84
C LYS A 113 -8.49 -24.50 -23.26
N GLU A 114 -9.62 -24.72 -23.93
CA GLU A 114 -9.67 -25.18 -25.30
C GLU A 114 -9.11 -24.13 -26.27
N SER A 115 -9.39 -22.83 -26.05
CA SER A 115 -8.85 -21.78 -26.93
C SER A 115 -7.33 -21.73 -26.89
N ILE A 116 -6.73 -21.80 -25.69
CA ILE A 116 -5.26 -21.77 -25.55
C ILE A 116 -4.62 -23.03 -26.18
N LYS A 117 -5.24 -24.21 -25.99
CA LYS A 117 -4.79 -25.45 -26.63
C LYS A 117 -4.88 -25.38 -28.14
N MET A 118 -5.96 -24.82 -28.69
CA MET A 118 -6.12 -24.65 -30.14
C MET A 118 -5.06 -23.73 -30.72
N ILE A 119 -4.73 -22.62 -30.05
CA ILE A 119 -3.65 -21.73 -30.50
C ILE A 119 -2.31 -22.49 -30.58
N LYS A 120 -1.95 -23.25 -29.53
CA LYS A 120 -0.72 -24.08 -29.53
C LYS A 120 -0.76 -25.12 -30.65
N LYS A 121 -1.91 -25.75 -30.90
CA LYS A 121 -2.11 -26.72 -31.98
C LYS A 121 -1.92 -26.12 -33.37
N ILE A 122 -2.56 -24.98 -33.65
CA ILE A 122 -2.42 -24.26 -34.93
C ILE A 122 -0.97 -23.84 -35.15
N LYS A 123 -0.31 -23.29 -34.11
CA LYS A 123 1.11 -22.93 -34.18
C LYS A 123 1.97 -24.12 -34.60
N ASN A 124 1.78 -25.26 -33.93
CA ASN A 124 2.62 -26.44 -34.12
C ASN A 124 2.37 -27.16 -35.45
N GLU A 125 1.13 -27.16 -35.96
CA GLU A 125 0.77 -27.96 -37.13
C GLU A 125 0.82 -27.20 -38.46
N ILE A 126 0.55 -25.89 -38.47
CA ILE A 126 0.42 -25.10 -39.71
C ILE A 126 1.13 -23.74 -39.68
N SER A 127 1.97 -23.51 -38.68
CA SER A 127 2.75 -22.28 -38.56
C SER A 127 4.10 -22.55 -37.90
N SER A 128 4.71 -21.52 -37.29
CA SER A 128 5.93 -21.64 -36.50
C SER A 128 6.03 -20.53 -35.46
N ASP A 129 6.89 -20.72 -34.47
CA ASP A 129 7.23 -19.69 -33.48
C ASP A 129 7.66 -18.38 -34.16
N LYS A 130 8.50 -18.48 -35.19
CA LYS A 130 8.98 -17.31 -35.95
C LYS A 130 7.84 -16.54 -36.59
N VAL A 131 6.89 -17.23 -37.23
CA VAL A 131 5.76 -16.59 -37.92
C VAL A 131 4.78 -15.98 -36.91
N PHE A 132 4.42 -16.72 -35.86
CA PHE A 132 3.49 -16.24 -34.85
C PHE A 132 4.03 -15.07 -34.03
N GLN A 133 5.32 -15.09 -33.69
CA GLN A 133 5.96 -14.01 -32.92
C GLN A 133 6.32 -12.79 -33.78
N ALA A 134 6.13 -12.86 -35.10
CA ALA A 134 6.58 -11.82 -36.01
C ALA A 134 5.82 -10.49 -35.78
N PRO A 135 6.51 -9.34 -35.87
CA PRO A 135 5.90 -8.02 -35.71
C PRO A 135 5.03 -7.64 -36.91
N GLY A 136 4.28 -6.53 -36.77
CA GLY A 136 3.36 -6.04 -37.82
C GLY A 136 4.03 -5.85 -39.20
N GLY A 137 5.25 -5.31 -39.24
CA GLY A 137 5.96 -5.10 -40.51
C GLY A 137 6.26 -6.39 -41.28
N TYR A 138 6.47 -7.53 -40.60
CA TYR A 138 6.60 -8.82 -41.26
C TYR A 138 5.29 -9.25 -41.92
N THR A 139 4.17 -9.03 -41.23
CA THR A 139 2.84 -9.32 -41.76
C THR A 139 2.56 -8.53 -43.04
N GLU A 140 2.92 -7.25 -43.09
CA GLU A 140 2.77 -6.41 -44.29
C GLU A 140 3.61 -6.93 -45.48
N VAL A 141 4.78 -7.49 -45.23
CA VAL A 141 5.62 -8.10 -46.27
C VAL A 141 4.95 -9.35 -46.86
N LEU A 142 4.21 -10.12 -46.07
CA LEU A 142 3.49 -11.30 -46.57
C LEU A 142 2.40 -10.94 -47.59
N PHE A 143 1.69 -9.84 -47.38
CA PHE A 143 0.73 -9.32 -48.37
C PHE A 143 1.41 -8.97 -49.70
N LYS A 144 2.63 -8.41 -49.67
CA LYS A 144 3.40 -8.07 -50.88
C LYS A 144 3.89 -9.31 -51.61
N ASN A 145 4.36 -10.32 -50.87
CA ASN A 145 4.91 -11.54 -51.44
C ASN A 145 3.83 -12.51 -51.92
N GLY A 146 2.62 -12.44 -51.34
CA GLY A 146 1.48 -13.29 -51.68
C GLY A 146 1.67 -14.77 -51.38
N ASN A 147 2.73 -15.15 -50.64
CA ASN A 147 3.04 -16.55 -50.31
C ASN A 147 2.43 -16.98 -48.96
N PHE A 148 1.14 -16.70 -48.77
CA PHE A 148 0.38 -17.10 -47.58
C PHE A 148 -1.00 -17.62 -47.96
N LEU A 149 -1.61 -18.43 -47.10
CA LEU A 149 -3.00 -18.88 -47.25
C LEU A 149 -3.96 -18.03 -46.42
N PHE A 150 -3.74 -17.97 -45.11
CA PHE A 150 -4.60 -17.26 -44.16
C PHE A 150 -3.76 -16.34 -43.28
N GLN A 151 -4.25 -15.12 -43.03
CA GLN A 151 -3.57 -14.18 -42.16
C GLN A 151 -4.55 -13.28 -41.43
N LYS A 152 -4.37 -13.17 -40.11
CA LYS A 152 -5.08 -12.18 -39.30
C LYS A 152 -4.41 -10.82 -39.48
N PHE A 153 -5.20 -9.78 -39.76
CA PHE A 153 -4.72 -8.39 -39.76
C PHE A 153 -5.85 -7.38 -39.47
N TRP A 154 -5.49 -6.13 -39.21
CA TRP A 154 -6.47 -5.04 -39.13
C TRP A 154 -7.16 -4.81 -40.48
N TYR A 155 -8.34 -4.20 -40.46
CA TYR A 155 -9.04 -3.79 -41.67
C TYR A 155 -8.23 -2.68 -42.38
N VAL A 156 -7.85 -2.94 -43.62
CA VAL A 156 -7.06 -2.03 -44.43
C VAL A 156 -7.68 -1.95 -45.83
N PRO A 157 -8.36 -0.84 -46.17
CA PRO A 157 -9.14 -0.75 -47.40
C PRO A 157 -8.30 -0.84 -48.68
N TRP A 158 -7.05 -0.39 -48.63
CA TRP A 158 -6.14 -0.43 -49.78
C TRP A 158 -5.39 -1.77 -49.96
N LEU A 159 -5.64 -2.79 -49.14
CA LEU A 159 -5.08 -4.13 -49.37
C LEU A 159 -5.96 -4.90 -50.37
N ASN A 160 -5.36 -5.30 -51.50
CA ASN A 160 -6.06 -6.05 -52.55
C ASN A 160 -6.12 -7.57 -52.23
N TYR A 161 -6.75 -7.92 -51.11
CA TYR A 161 -7.02 -9.30 -50.71
C TYR A 161 -8.43 -9.41 -50.15
N ASN A 162 -9.11 -10.52 -50.47
CA ASN A 162 -10.38 -10.82 -49.84
C ASN A 162 -10.19 -11.17 -48.36
N PHE A 163 -11.22 -10.86 -47.58
CA PHE A 163 -11.23 -11.10 -46.14
C PHE A 163 -12.58 -11.61 -45.67
N THR A 164 -12.57 -12.27 -44.50
CA THR A 164 -13.75 -12.70 -43.78
C THR A 164 -13.62 -12.41 -42.28
N LEU A 165 -14.67 -12.70 -41.49
CA LEU A 165 -14.60 -12.69 -40.03
C LEU A 165 -13.61 -13.75 -39.53
N LEU A 166 -12.94 -13.49 -38.40
CA LEU A 166 -12.08 -14.51 -37.79
C LEU A 166 -12.91 -15.76 -37.43
N PRO A 167 -12.38 -16.98 -37.62
CA PRO A 167 -13.14 -18.19 -37.32
C PRO A 167 -13.46 -18.32 -35.83
N GLY A 168 -14.47 -19.12 -35.52
CA GLY A 168 -14.83 -19.48 -34.15
C GLY A 168 -14.61 -20.95 -33.83
N LYS A 169 -14.92 -21.34 -32.60
CA LYS A 169 -15.06 -22.75 -32.22
C LYS A 169 -16.18 -23.43 -33.01
N LYS A 170 -17.24 -22.68 -33.35
CA LYS A 170 -18.41 -23.11 -34.11
C LYS A 170 -18.77 -22.05 -35.15
N LYS A 171 -19.39 -22.48 -36.24
CA LYS A 171 -19.91 -21.59 -37.29
C LYS A 171 -20.82 -20.51 -36.70
N GLY A 172 -20.64 -19.27 -37.17
CA GLY A 172 -21.38 -18.10 -36.69
C GLY A 172 -20.81 -17.44 -35.42
N ILE A 173 -19.79 -18.02 -34.78
CA ILE A 173 -19.05 -17.40 -33.68
C ILE A 173 -17.75 -16.82 -34.21
N SER A 174 -17.40 -15.61 -33.78
CA SER A 174 -16.18 -14.91 -34.17
C SER A 174 -15.69 -14.00 -33.04
N GLY A 175 -14.51 -13.41 -33.18
CA GLY A 175 -14.03 -12.38 -32.28
C GLY A 175 -13.11 -11.40 -33.01
N SER A 176 -13.32 -10.11 -32.78
CA SER A 176 -12.48 -9.03 -33.30
C SER A 176 -12.18 -8.02 -32.21
N THR A 177 -10.91 -7.70 -31.96
CA THR A 177 -10.59 -6.65 -30.99
C THR A 177 -11.08 -5.32 -31.48
N LEU A 178 -11.79 -4.59 -30.62
CA LEU A 178 -12.24 -3.24 -30.92
C LEU A 178 -11.06 -2.27 -30.92
N GLY A 179 -10.71 -1.78 -32.12
CA GLY A 179 -9.69 -0.76 -32.34
C GLY A 179 -10.30 0.59 -32.75
N GLY A 180 -9.46 1.43 -33.37
CA GLY A 180 -9.86 2.73 -33.90
C GLY A 180 -9.36 3.92 -33.08
N TYR A 181 -9.90 5.09 -33.39
CA TYR A 181 -9.47 6.36 -32.79
C TYR A 181 -10.66 7.09 -32.22
N ASN A 182 -10.50 7.53 -30.96
CA ASN A 182 -11.46 8.39 -30.28
C ASN A 182 -10.84 9.77 -30.07
N VAL A 183 -11.69 10.79 -30.07
CA VAL A 183 -11.28 12.19 -29.92
C VAL A 183 -11.91 12.75 -28.66
N SER A 184 -11.10 13.43 -27.85
CA SER A 184 -11.47 14.04 -26.58
C SER A 184 -11.11 15.52 -26.53
N ILE A 185 -11.77 16.26 -25.65
CA ILE A 185 -11.46 17.67 -25.40
C ILE A 185 -10.48 17.76 -24.22
N ASN A 186 -9.38 18.47 -24.41
CA ASN A 186 -8.40 18.69 -23.34
C ASN A 186 -9.03 19.48 -22.18
N LYS A 187 -8.98 18.92 -20.97
CA LYS A 187 -9.56 19.53 -19.75
C LYS A 187 -8.96 20.89 -19.40
N PHE A 188 -7.73 21.17 -19.81
CA PHE A 188 -6.94 22.33 -19.38
C PHE A 188 -7.11 23.58 -20.26
N ILE A 189 -7.83 23.50 -21.38
CA ILE A 189 -8.10 24.69 -22.22
C ILE A 189 -9.24 25.53 -21.62
N ASN A 190 -9.33 26.80 -22.02
CA ASN A 190 -10.39 27.69 -21.55
C ASN A 190 -11.79 27.27 -22.08
N GLU A 191 -12.85 27.75 -21.42
CA GLU A 191 -14.23 27.33 -21.74
C GLU A 191 -14.68 27.70 -23.16
N GLU A 192 -14.20 28.82 -23.69
CA GLU A 192 -14.47 29.21 -25.09
C GLU A 192 -13.91 28.17 -26.08
N ARG A 193 -12.64 27.77 -25.89
CA ARG A 193 -12.00 26.73 -26.70
C ARG A 193 -12.65 25.37 -26.51
N LYS A 194 -13.15 25.04 -25.31
CA LYS A 194 -13.93 23.80 -25.09
C LYS A 194 -15.22 23.80 -25.92
N LYS A 195 -15.96 24.91 -25.96
CA LYS A 195 -17.19 25.04 -26.79
C LYS A 195 -16.89 24.96 -28.28
N ALA A 196 -15.81 25.60 -28.74
CA ALA A 196 -15.37 25.51 -30.13
C ALA A 196 -14.96 24.07 -30.51
N ALA A 197 -14.14 23.41 -29.68
CA ALA A 197 -13.75 22.02 -29.88
C ALA A 197 -14.96 21.07 -29.90
N ALA A 198 -15.93 21.26 -28.98
CA ALA A 198 -17.16 20.47 -28.98
C ALA A 198 -17.96 20.61 -30.29
N THR A 199 -17.97 21.79 -30.91
CA THR A 199 -18.59 21.99 -32.23
C THR A 199 -17.89 21.18 -33.31
N VAL A 200 -16.55 21.17 -33.32
CA VAL A 200 -15.75 20.36 -34.26
C VAL A 200 -15.98 18.86 -34.05
N LEU A 201 -15.96 18.40 -32.79
CA LEU A 201 -16.22 16.99 -32.46
C LEU A 201 -17.63 16.56 -32.90
N ARG A 202 -18.64 17.45 -32.75
CA ARG A 202 -20.00 17.20 -33.23
C ARG A 202 -20.07 17.08 -34.76
N PHE A 203 -19.29 17.89 -35.48
CA PHE A 203 -19.20 17.80 -36.93
C PHE A 203 -18.54 16.50 -37.39
N ILE A 204 -17.38 16.13 -36.79
CA ILE A 204 -16.66 14.87 -37.10
C ILE A 204 -17.55 13.65 -36.86
N GLY A 205 -18.31 13.65 -35.75
CA GLY A 205 -19.23 12.57 -35.40
C GLY A 205 -20.62 12.65 -36.03
N SER A 206 -20.86 13.60 -36.95
CA SER A 206 -22.16 13.72 -37.63
C SER A 206 -22.36 12.59 -38.63
N LEU A 207 -23.62 12.23 -38.88
CA LEU A 207 -23.98 11.18 -39.84
C LEU A 207 -23.44 11.49 -41.25
N GLU A 208 -23.57 12.75 -41.68
CA GLU A 208 -23.09 13.23 -42.98
C GLU A 208 -21.57 13.08 -43.11
N MET A 209 -20.80 13.55 -42.12
CA MET A 209 -19.34 13.45 -42.16
C MET A 209 -18.87 12.01 -42.08
N GLN A 210 -19.50 11.18 -41.24
CA GLN A 210 -19.16 9.75 -41.15
C GLN A 210 -19.51 9.00 -42.45
N LYS A 211 -20.64 9.32 -43.12
CA LYS A 211 -20.96 8.79 -44.46
C LYS A 211 -19.93 9.21 -45.50
N LYS A 212 -19.47 10.47 -45.44
CA LYS A 212 -18.39 10.95 -46.31
C LYS A 212 -17.09 10.18 -46.08
N ILE A 213 -16.68 10.00 -44.82
CA ILE A 213 -15.44 9.30 -44.46
C ILE A 213 -15.46 7.85 -44.96
N ILE A 214 -16.56 7.12 -44.73
CA ILE A 214 -16.65 5.72 -45.18
C ILE A 214 -16.71 5.63 -46.71
N ASN A 215 -17.35 6.57 -47.41
CA ASN A 215 -17.39 6.54 -48.88
C ASN A 215 -16.06 6.94 -49.54
N GLU A 216 -15.32 7.89 -48.96
CA GLU A 216 -14.06 8.39 -49.56
C GLU A 216 -12.83 7.56 -49.16
N TYR A 217 -12.82 7.01 -47.94
CA TYR A 217 -11.65 6.34 -47.37
C TYR A 217 -11.94 4.90 -46.94
N GLU A 218 -13.18 4.44 -47.05
CA GLU A 218 -13.61 3.10 -46.63
C GLU A 218 -13.35 2.81 -45.14
N PHE A 219 -13.11 3.84 -44.32
CA PHE A 219 -12.87 3.66 -42.90
C PHE A 219 -14.15 3.25 -42.16
N LEU A 220 -14.01 2.23 -41.30
CA LEU A 220 -15.12 1.72 -40.52
C LEU A 220 -15.62 2.77 -39.52
N THR A 221 -16.93 2.82 -39.37
CA THR A 221 -17.66 3.73 -38.48
C THR A 221 -18.35 3.00 -37.34
N SER A 222 -18.61 3.71 -36.25
CA SER A 222 -19.43 3.24 -35.12
C SER A 222 -20.92 3.51 -35.31
N ILE A 223 -21.34 4.16 -36.40
CA ILE A 223 -22.75 4.43 -36.70
C ILE A 223 -23.33 3.24 -37.47
N SER A 224 -24.07 2.38 -36.77
CA SER A 224 -24.58 1.12 -37.34
C SER A 224 -25.51 1.31 -38.55
N SER A 225 -26.29 2.39 -38.61
CA SER A 225 -27.21 2.66 -39.73
C SER A 225 -26.49 2.92 -41.06
N LEU A 226 -25.21 3.28 -41.06
CA LEU A 226 -24.44 3.47 -42.30
C LEU A 226 -24.13 2.15 -43.01
N TYR A 227 -24.16 1.02 -42.31
CA TYR A 227 -24.03 -0.31 -42.92
C TYR A 227 -25.37 -0.84 -43.49
N GLU A 228 -26.43 -0.02 -43.48
CA GLU A 228 -27.70 -0.28 -44.16
C GLU A 228 -27.89 0.68 -45.37
N ASP A 229 -26.96 1.62 -45.56
CA ASP A 229 -27.02 2.62 -46.61
C ASP A 229 -26.55 2.05 -47.95
N LYS A 230 -27.38 2.18 -48.99
CA LYS A 230 -27.12 1.59 -50.30
C LYS A 230 -25.83 2.10 -50.96
N ASP A 231 -25.46 3.37 -50.74
CA ASP A 231 -24.27 3.97 -51.36
C ASP A 231 -22.99 3.47 -50.68
N VAL A 232 -23.05 3.25 -49.36
CA VAL A 232 -21.95 2.66 -48.59
C VAL A 232 -21.76 1.20 -49.01
N CYS A 233 -22.86 0.45 -49.10
CA CYS A 233 -22.83 -0.98 -49.35
C CYS A 233 -22.62 -1.37 -50.82
N SER A 234 -22.59 -0.41 -51.76
CA SER A 234 -22.24 -0.70 -53.16
C SER A 234 -20.74 -0.92 -53.38
N HIS A 235 -19.88 -0.52 -52.44
CA HIS A 235 -18.42 -0.64 -52.55
C HIS A 235 -17.79 -1.42 -51.40
N MET A 236 -18.56 -1.79 -50.37
CA MET A 236 -18.09 -2.53 -49.21
C MET A 236 -19.03 -3.70 -48.88
N ASN A 237 -18.49 -4.77 -48.32
CA ASN A 237 -19.29 -5.88 -47.81
C ASN A 237 -19.92 -5.50 -46.45
N CYS A 238 -20.98 -4.68 -46.49
CA CYS A 238 -21.70 -4.23 -45.30
C CYS A 238 -22.27 -5.37 -44.46
N GLU A 239 -22.73 -6.45 -45.08
CA GLU A 239 -23.28 -7.60 -44.35
C GLU A 239 -22.22 -8.21 -43.43
N LEU A 240 -21.01 -8.40 -43.94
CA LEU A 240 -19.89 -8.88 -43.15
C LEU A 240 -19.50 -7.88 -42.06
N LEU A 241 -19.35 -6.60 -42.41
CA LEU A 241 -18.91 -5.56 -41.48
C LEU A 241 -19.92 -5.31 -40.34
N ARG A 242 -21.21 -5.43 -40.62
CA ARG A 242 -22.28 -5.33 -39.61
C ARG A 242 -22.23 -6.48 -38.60
N ASN A 243 -21.78 -7.65 -39.03
CA ASN A 243 -21.76 -8.88 -38.22
C ASN A 243 -20.43 -9.08 -37.46
N ILE A 244 -19.55 -8.08 -37.43
CA ILE A 244 -18.32 -8.12 -36.64
C ILE A 244 -18.66 -8.25 -35.14
N GLN A 245 -18.11 -9.29 -34.51
CA GLN A 245 -18.29 -9.57 -33.08
C GLN A 245 -17.14 -8.96 -32.27
N PHE A 246 -17.34 -7.73 -31.81
CA PHE A 246 -16.30 -6.99 -31.09
C PHE A 246 -16.05 -7.50 -29.67
N VAL A 247 -14.77 -7.53 -29.28
CA VAL A 247 -14.30 -7.67 -27.89
C VAL A 247 -13.45 -6.48 -27.50
N ALA A 248 -13.73 -5.91 -26.33
CA ALA A 248 -12.94 -4.83 -25.77
C ALA A 248 -11.69 -5.38 -25.08
N ARG A 249 -10.58 -4.65 -25.19
CA ARG A 249 -9.38 -4.92 -24.40
C ARG A 249 -9.68 -4.71 -22.91
N PRO A 250 -9.04 -5.44 -21.99
CA PRO A 250 -9.33 -5.42 -20.55
C PRO A 250 -8.70 -4.20 -19.86
N THR A 251 -8.90 -3.00 -20.41
CA THR A 251 -8.31 -1.75 -19.93
C THR A 251 -8.83 -1.33 -18.54
N VAL A 252 -9.96 -1.89 -18.12
CA VAL A 252 -10.56 -1.64 -16.79
C VAL A 252 -10.04 -2.59 -15.71
N ASN A 253 -9.38 -3.70 -16.08
CA ASN A 253 -8.93 -4.71 -15.11
C ASN A 253 -7.70 -4.25 -14.32
N SER A 254 -6.98 -3.24 -14.81
CA SER A 254 -5.78 -2.69 -14.19
C SER A 254 -5.70 -1.18 -14.41
N SER A 255 -5.20 -0.45 -13.41
CA SER A 255 -4.83 0.96 -13.58
C SER A 255 -3.62 1.14 -14.52
N ASP A 256 -2.82 0.10 -14.69
CA ASP A 256 -1.73 0.01 -15.64
C ASP A 256 -2.03 -1.12 -16.63
N TYR A 257 -2.80 -0.79 -17.65
CA TYR A 257 -3.22 -1.74 -18.69
C TYR A 257 -2.02 -2.31 -19.45
N SER A 258 -1.04 -1.47 -19.79
CA SER A 258 0.13 -1.89 -20.57
C SER A 258 0.88 -3.02 -19.89
N LYS A 259 1.11 -2.88 -18.58
CA LYS A 259 1.76 -3.92 -17.78
C LYS A 259 0.90 -5.17 -17.62
N TYR A 260 -0.41 -5.00 -17.39
CA TYR A 260 -1.32 -6.14 -17.33
C TYR A 260 -1.32 -6.94 -18.64
N SER A 261 -1.40 -6.25 -19.79
CA SER A 261 -1.33 -6.85 -21.13
C SER A 261 -0.03 -7.63 -21.31
N GLU A 262 1.11 -7.03 -20.97
CA GLU A 262 2.41 -7.69 -21.03
C GLU A 262 2.46 -8.96 -20.17
N GLN A 263 2.04 -8.89 -18.91
CA GLN A 263 2.07 -10.02 -17.99
C GLN A 263 1.11 -11.14 -18.43
N PHE A 264 -0.10 -10.79 -18.88
CA PHE A 264 -1.08 -11.73 -19.41
C PHE A 264 -0.51 -12.47 -20.63
N ARG A 265 0.05 -11.74 -21.59
CA ARG A 265 0.70 -12.30 -22.78
C ARG A 265 1.84 -13.23 -22.40
N ASN A 266 2.74 -12.79 -21.52
CA ASN A 266 3.86 -13.60 -21.08
C ASN A 266 3.41 -14.90 -20.41
N ALA A 267 2.37 -14.87 -19.56
CA ALA A 267 1.84 -16.06 -18.93
C ALA A 267 1.33 -17.08 -19.96
N VAL A 268 0.55 -16.63 -20.95
CA VAL A 268 0.02 -17.50 -22.01
C VAL A 268 1.14 -17.99 -22.95
N PHE A 269 2.08 -17.13 -23.30
CA PHE A 269 3.16 -17.42 -24.24
C PHE A 269 4.20 -18.40 -23.71
N LYS A 270 4.39 -18.49 -22.38
CA LYS A 270 5.15 -19.60 -21.77
C LYS A 270 4.61 -20.96 -22.16
N TYR A 271 3.28 -21.12 -22.22
CA TYR A 271 2.65 -22.37 -22.63
C TYR A 271 2.67 -22.57 -24.15
N ILE A 272 2.46 -21.50 -24.92
CA ILE A 272 2.39 -21.58 -26.39
C ILE A 272 3.77 -21.82 -27.01
N TYR A 273 4.82 -21.14 -26.54
CA TYR A 273 6.17 -21.17 -27.11
C TYR A 273 7.18 -21.96 -26.27
N GLY A 274 6.88 -22.23 -25.00
CA GLY A 274 7.74 -23.04 -24.15
C GLY A 274 7.36 -24.53 -24.15
N ASP A 275 8.16 -25.29 -23.41
CA ASP A 275 8.00 -26.74 -23.21
C ASP A 275 7.00 -27.09 -22.10
N ASP A 276 6.39 -26.08 -21.45
CA ASP A 276 5.40 -26.30 -20.41
C ASP A 276 4.06 -26.75 -21.02
N ASP A 277 3.57 -27.90 -20.57
CA ASP A 277 2.28 -28.47 -20.95
C ASP A 277 1.22 -28.35 -19.85
N ASP A 278 1.56 -27.73 -18.71
CA ASP A 278 0.60 -27.49 -17.64
C ASP A 278 -0.10 -26.12 -17.77
N LEU A 279 -1.32 -26.17 -18.30
CA LEU A 279 -2.18 -25.00 -18.39
C LEU A 279 -2.61 -24.45 -17.01
N SER A 280 -2.47 -25.25 -15.93
CA SER A 280 -2.75 -24.77 -14.57
C SER A 280 -1.80 -23.64 -14.15
N THR A 281 -0.54 -23.68 -14.60
CA THR A 281 0.44 -22.61 -14.37
C THR A 281 -0.02 -21.29 -15.00
N VAL A 282 -0.48 -21.34 -16.25
CA VAL A 282 -1.02 -20.16 -16.96
C VAL A 282 -2.22 -19.58 -16.22
N ILE A 283 -3.15 -20.44 -15.81
CA ILE A 283 -4.36 -20.02 -15.08
C ILE A 283 -3.98 -19.36 -13.76
N ASN A 284 -3.08 -19.97 -12.98
CA ASN A 284 -2.61 -19.41 -11.72
C ASN A 284 -1.92 -18.06 -11.91
N GLU A 285 -1.04 -17.94 -12.91
CA GLU A 285 -0.36 -16.67 -13.22
C GLU A 285 -1.38 -15.57 -13.58
N ILE A 286 -2.35 -15.85 -14.46
CA ILE A 286 -3.41 -14.89 -14.83
C ILE A 286 -4.33 -14.58 -13.64
N GLU A 287 -4.65 -15.56 -12.81
CA GLU A 287 -5.45 -15.38 -11.59
C GLU A 287 -4.73 -14.44 -10.61
N HIS A 288 -3.42 -14.55 -10.47
CA HIS A 288 -2.60 -13.62 -9.68
C HIS A 288 -2.59 -12.19 -10.23
N LEU A 289 -2.83 -11.98 -11.53
CA LEU A 289 -2.99 -10.64 -12.11
C LEU A 289 -4.33 -10.00 -11.76
N THR A 290 -5.37 -10.80 -11.49
CA THR A 290 -6.75 -10.32 -11.33
C THR A 290 -7.21 -10.29 -9.86
N LYS A 291 -6.70 -11.19 -9.01
CA LYS A 291 -6.99 -11.24 -7.57
C LYS A 291 -5.97 -10.45 -6.76
N PRO A 292 -6.41 -9.58 -5.83
CA PRO A 292 -5.48 -8.85 -4.97
C PRO A 292 -4.73 -9.84 -4.09
N TYR A 293 -3.40 -9.73 -4.09
CA TYR A 293 -2.57 -10.48 -3.18
C TYR A 293 -2.78 -9.98 -1.75
N TYR A 294 -2.96 -10.90 -0.82
CA TYR A 294 -3.08 -10.60 0.60
C TYR A 294 -1.82 -11.02 1.34
N ILE A 295 -1.43 -10.25 2.34
CA ILE A 295 -0.30 -10.63 3.18
C ILE A 295 -0.70 -11.83 4.03
N THR A 296 0.01 -12.94 3.85
CA THR A 296 -0.17 -14.19 4.60
C THR A 296 1.01 -14.44 5.55
N ILE A 297 0.73 -15.13 6.66
CA ILE A 297 1.72 -15.54 7.67
C ILE A 297 2.33 -16.91 7.31
N ASN A 298 2.19 -17.37 6.07
CA ASN A 298 2.72 -18.68 5.70
C ASN A 298 4.26 -18.63 5.73
N PRO A 299 4.95 -19.47 6.54
CA PRO A 299 6.40 -19.44 6.65
C PRO A 299 7.11 -19.72 5.32
N LYS A 300 6.48 -20.47 4.40
CA LYS A 300 7.03 -20.71 3.05
C LYS A 300 7.03 -19.46 2.18
N MET A 301 6.11 -18.52 2.43
CA MET A 301 5.95 -17.30 1.63
C MET A 301 6.59 -16.08 2.31
N ASN A 302 6.52 -15.98 3.64
CA ASN A 302 6.96 -14.80 4.40
C ASN A 302 7.56 -15.17 5.76
N LEU A 303 8.76 -15.77 5.76
CA LEU A 303 9.46 -16.18 6.98
C LEU A 303 9.66 -15.02 7.99
N CYS A 304 10.09 -13.84 7.54
CA CYS A 304 10.28 -12.69 8.43
C CYS A 304 8.98 -12.27 9.15
N LEU A 305 7.85 -12.28 8.42
CA LEU A 305 6.56 -11.91 9.00
C LEU A 305 6.04 -12.98 9.97
N PHE A 306 6.34 -14.25 9.69
CA PHE A 306 6.04 -15.35 10.59
C PHE A 306 6.81 -15.24 11.91
N ILE A 307 8.13 -14.95 11.84
CA ILE A 307 8.96 -14.76 13.04
C ILE A 307 8.48 -13.58 13.88
N ILE A 308 8.25 -12.40 13.27
CA ILE A 308 7.79 -11.22 14.02
C ILE A 308 6.41 -11.44 14.64
N THR A 309 5.56 -12.26 14.02
CA THR A 309 4.26 -12.65 14.57
C THR A 309 4.42 -13.45 15.86
N ILE A 310 5.27 -14.47 15.86
CA ILE A 310 5.54 -15.28 17.06
C ILE A 310 6.16 -14.40 18.16
N LEU A 311 7.15 -13.58 17.82
CA LEU A 311 7.79 -12.66 18.77
C LEU A 311 6.78 -11.71 19.39
N THR A 312 5.89 -11.11 18.58
CA THR A 312 4.85 -10.20 19.08
C THR A 312 3.88 -10.92 20.02
N PHE A 313 3.47 -12.14 19.68
CA PHE A 313 2.56 -12.93 20.52
C PHE A 313 3.19 -13.26 21.88
N LEU A 314 4.42 -13.78 21.89
CA LEU A 314 5.15 -14.12 23.11
C LEU A 314 5.42 -12.89 23.98
N SER A 315 5.88 -11.78 23.38
CA SER A 315 6.10 -10.53 24.10
C SER A 315 4.81 -9.97 24.69
N SER A 316 3.68 -10.07 23.98
CA SER A 316 2.37 -9.63 24.51
C SER A 316 1.95 -10.41 25.75
N ILE A 317 2.09 -11.74 25.73
CA ILE A 317 1.79 -12.60 26.88
C ILE A 317 2.68 -12.22 28.06
N LEU A 318 3.99 -12.07 27.83
CA LEU A 318 4.95 -11.69 28.86
C LEU A 318 4.61 -10.33 29.50
N MET A 319 4.27 -9.34 28.68
CA MET A 319 3.89 -8.00 29.12
C MET A 319 2.64 -8.04 30.00
N ILE A 320 1.59 -8.75 29.56
CA ILE A 320 0.34 -8.89 30.33
C ILE A 320 0.61 -9.64 31.65
N PHE A 321 1.33 -10.76 31.61
CA PHE A 321 1.64 -11.55 32.79
C PHE A 321 2.46 -10.74 33.82
N SER A 322 3.35 -9.87 33.35
CA SER A 322 4.17 -9.03 34.22
C SER A 322 3.36 -8.05 35.08
N LEU A 323 2.11 -7.75 34.73
CA LEU A 323 1.23 -6.90 35.55
C LEU A 323 1.02 -7.45 36.97
N ILE A 324 1.19 -8.76 37.20
CA ILE A 324 1.09 -9.36 38.53
C ILE A 324 2.07 -8.73 39.54
N PHE A 325 3.22 -8.23 39.06
CA PHE A 325 4.23 -7.58 39.92
C PHE A 325 3.74 -6.25 40.50
N LEU A 326 2.76 -5.58 39.89
CA LEU A 326 2.17 -4.35 40.43
C LEU A 326 1.49 -4.55 41.79
N PHE A 327 1.01 -5.76 42.05
CA PHE A 327 0.24 -6.09 43.26
C PHE A 327 1.08 -6.72 44.37
N LYS A 328 2.33 -7.11 44.07
CA LYS A 328 3.26 -7.72 45.03
C LYS A 328 3.98 -6.64 45.85
N GLU A 329 3.91 -6.74 47.18
CA GLU A 329 4.50 -5.73 48.08
C GLU A 329 5.99 -5.48 47.85
N LYS A 330 6.74 -6.55 47.56
CA LYS A 330 8.18 -6.51 47.25
C LYS A 330 8.53 -5.49 46.15
N PHE A 331 7.64 -5.25 45.18
CA PHE A 331 7.90 -4.39 44.03
C PHE A 331 7.30 -2.99 44.16
N LYS A 332 6.41 -2.74 45.13
CA LYS A 332 5.74 -1.43 45.31
C LYS A 332 6.73 -0.28 45.46
N ALA A 333 7.87 -0.49 46.10
CA ALA A 333 8.87 0.56 46.34
C ALA A 333 9.48 1.13 45.05
N ASN A 334 9.76 0.28 44.06
CA ASN A 334 10.38 0.68 42.80
C ASN A 334 9.36 1.13 41.74
N LEU A 335 8.07 0.92 41.99
CA LEU A 335 6.97 1.26 41.08
C LEU A 335 6.22 2.54 41.49
N LYS A 336 6.70 3.27 42.52
CA LYS A 336 6.09 4.51 43.02
C LYS A 336 5.99 5.65 42.01
N PHE A 337 6.74 5.57 40.90
CA PHE A 337 6.75 6.60 39.87
C PHE A 337 5.36 6.83 39.26
N LEU A 338 4.58 5.77 38.99
CA LEU A 338 3.21 5.90 38.51
C LEU A 338 2.21 5.19 39.44
N PRO A 339 0.98 5.70 39.54
CA PRO A 339 -0.15 4.93 40.09
C PRO A 339 -0.36 3.61 39.36
N THR A 340 -0.90 2.60 40.07
CA THR A 340 -1.10 1.24 39.53
C THR A 340 -1.97 1.20 38.26
N ASP A 341 -3.04 1.98 38.22
CA ASP A 341 -3.92 2.10 37.05
C ASP A 341 -3.17 2.65 35.82
N PHE A 342 -2.28 3.62 36.03
CA PHE A 342 -1.46 4.23 35.00
C PHE A 342 -0.35 3.30 34.49
N TRP A 343 0.20 2.43 35.35
CA TRP A 343 1.06 1.34 34.89
C TRP A 343 0.33 0.33 34.01
N ILE A 344 -0.88 -0.07 34.42
CA ILE A 344 -1.72 -0.99 33.63
C ILE A 344 -2.02 -0.39 32.26
N LEU A 345 -2.46 0.87 32.21
CA LEU A 345 -2.70 1.59 30.95
C LEU A 345 -1.44 1.64 30.09
N SER A 346 -0.28 1.96 30.67
CA SER A 346 0.97 2.08 29.92
C SER A 346 1.37 0.77 29.23
N ILE A 347 1.23 -0.35 29.93
CA ILE A 347 1.54 -1.69 29.40
C ILE A 347 0.49 -2.12 28.37
N ILE A 348 -0.80 -1.90 28.63
CA ILE A 348 -1.86 -2.19 27.66
C ILE A 348 -1.65 -1.38 26.38
N GLY A 349 -1.29 -0.10 26.49
CA GLY A 349 -0.99 0.76 25.35
C GLY A 349 0.14 0.21 24.47
N ALA A 350 1.25 -0.22 25.07
CA ALA A 350 2.34 -0.86 24.35
C ALA A 350 1.92 -2.17 23.68
N VAL A 351 1.13 -3.02 24.36
CA VAL A 351 0.57 -4.24 23.75
C VAL A 351 -0.32 -3.90 22.53
N LEU A 352 -1.20 -2.91 22.66
CA LEU A 352 -2.10 -2.48 21.58
C LEU A 352 -1.31 -2.04 20.33
N ILE A 353 -0.31 -1.16 20.50
CA ILE A 353 0.52 -0.67 19.39
C ILE A 353 1.21 -1.85 18.69
N MET A 354 1.84 -2.74 19.46
CA MET A 354 2.57 -3.89 18.93
C MET A 354 1.65 -4.83 18.13
N ASN A 355 0.42 -5.06 18.60
CA ASN A 355 -0.53 -5.97 17.96
C ASN A 355 -1.29 -5.33 16.77
N SER A 356 -1.15 -4.03 16.53
CA SER A 356 -1.86 -3.36 15.44
C SER A 356 -1.49 -3.89 14.03
N PHE A 357 -0.31 -4.52 13.86
CA PHE A 357 0.11 -5.03 12.56
C PHE A 357 -0.74 -6.22 12.07
N TYR A 358 -1.35 -7.00 12.98
CA TYR A 358 -2.23 -8.12 12.64
C TYR A 358 -3.38 -7.71 11.73
N LEU A 359 -3.80 -6.45 11.79
CA LEU A 359 -4.87 -5.90 10.96
C LEU A 359 -4.48 -5.74 9.48
N ASN A 360 -3.20 -5.88 9.12
CA ASN A 360 -2.74 -5.91 7.73
C ASN A 360 -2.71 -7.32 7.14
N ILE A 361 -3.01 -8.36 7.93
CA ILE A 361 -2.95 -9.75 7.50
C ILE A 361 -4.29 -10.17 6.89
N GLY A 362 -4.21 -10.89 5.77
CA GLY A 362 -5.37 -11.36 5.00
C GLY A 362 -6.11 -10.23 4.27
N LYS A 363 -7.38 -10.47 3.95
CA LYS A 363 -8.22 -9.51 3.22
C LYS A 363 -8.38 -8.22 4.02
N ILE A 364 -8.08 -7.09 3.36
CA ILE A 364 -8.27 -5.75 3.92
C ILE A 364 -9.72 -5.32 3.68
N ASN A 365 -10.33 -4.72 4.70
CA ASN A 365 -11.64 -4.11 4.62
C ASN A 365 -11.64 -2.77 5.37
N ILE A 366 -12.69 -1.97 5.18
CA ILE A 366 -12.82 -0.64 5.80
C ILE A 366 -12.72 -0.74 7.33
N LEU A 367 -13.32 -1.78 7.93
CA LEU A 367 -13.29 -2.00 9.36
C LEU A 367 -11.85 -2.23 9.89
N LYS A 368 -11.05 -3.08 9.25
CA LYS A 368 -9.65 -3.32 9.60
C LYS A 368 -8.81 -2.05 9.48
N CYS A 369 -9.02 -1.27 8.42
CA CYS A 369 -8.36 0.02 8.22
C CYS A 369 -8.66 0.98 9.38
N PHE A 370 -9.93 1.05 9.78
CA PHE A 370 -10.38 1.89 10.89
C PHE A 370 -9.81 1.45 12.24
N ILE A 371 -10.00 0.17 12.59
CA ILE A 371 -9.54 -0.39 13.87
C ILE A 371 -8.02 -0.22 13.99
N LYS A 372 -7.26 -0.33 12.88
CA LYS A 372 -5.82 -0.14 12.89
C LYS A 372 -5.43 1.28 13.31
N SER A 373 -6.03 2.30 12.69
CA SER A 373 -5.76 3.69 13.06
C SER A 373 -6.16 3.96 14.52
N LEU A 374 -7.30 3.42 14.95
CA LEU A 374 -7.80 3.55 16.32
C LEU A 374 -6.83 2.95 17.35
N ILE A 375 -6.39 1.71 17.14
CA ILE A 375 -5.49 1.00 18.05
C ILE A 375 -4.14 1.71 18.16
N LEU A 376 -3.59 2.21 17.04
CA LEU A 376 -2.30 2.92 17.06
C LEU A 376 -2.39 4.24 17.85
N ILE A 377 -3.45 5.01 17.61
CA ILE A 377 -3.63 6.33 18.23
C ILE A 377 -3.94 6.20 19.73
N ILE A 378 -4.93 5.38 20.09
CA ILE A 378 -5.28 5.13 21.50
C ILE A 378 -4.15 4.41 22.23
N GLY A 379 -3.48 3.46 21.57
CA GLY A 379 -2.36 2.74 22.15
C GLY A 379 -1.22 3.68 22.55
N PHE A 380 -0.90 4.67 21.70
CA PHE A 380 0.09 5.71 22.05
C PHE A 380 -0.32 6.49 23.28
N ASP A 381 -1.59 6.89 23.37
CA ASP A 381 -2.07 7.67 24.51
C ASP A 381 -2.03 6.87 25.81
N PHE A 382 -2.47 5.61 25.74
CA PHE A 382 -2.41 4.70 26.88
C PHE A 382 -0.96 4.51 27.36
N ASN A 383 0.00 4.47 26.42
CA ASN A 383 1.41 4.29 26.75
C ASN A 383 2.09 5.55 27.32
N MET A 384 1.94 6.70 26.66
CA MET A 384 2.76 7.90 26.90
C MET A 384 2.09 8.98 27.78
N ILE A 385 0.77 9.12 27.73
CA ILE A 385 0.06 10.14 28.54
C ILE A 385 0.21 9.90 30.05
N PRO A 386 0.23 8.64 30.57
CA PRO A 386 0.54 8.41 31.98
C PRO A 386 1.90 8.97 32.40
N ILE A 387 2.92 8.86 31.54
CA ILE A 387 4.26 9.39 31.79
C ILE A 387 4.24 10.91 31.75
N LEU A 388 3.61 11.50 30.73
CA LEU A 388 3.42 12.95 30.62
C LEU A 388 2.71 13.52 31.85
N TYR A 389 1.66 12.86 32.34
CA TYR A 389 0.96 13.24 33.56
C TYR A 389 1.94 13.32 34.74
N LYS A 390 2.80 12.32 34.92
CA LYS A 390 3.72 12.29 36.05
C LYS A 390 4.76 13.40 35.97
N LEU A 391 5.30 13.64 34.79
CA LEU A 391 6.23 14.74 34.53
C LEU A 391 5.59 16.11 34.85
N LEU A 392 4.34 16.32 34.41
CA LEU A 392 3.60 17.54 34.70
C LEU A 392 3.32 17.75 36.19
N VAL A 393 3.04 16.68 36.94
CA VAL A 393 2.80 16.76 38.38
C VAL A 393 4.08 17.01 39.18
N ASN A 394 5.20 16.47 38.73
CA ASN A 394 6.50 16.60 39.40
C ASN A 394 7.25 17.91 39.09
N PHE A 395 6.61 18.85 38.39
CA PHE A 395 7.26 20.09 37.99
C PHE A 395 7.93 20.81 39.18
N PRO A 396 9.21 21.20 39.10
CA PRO A 396 9.98 21.67 40.26
C PRO A 396 9.44 22.92 40.97
N ILE A 397 8.69 23.77 40.24
CA ILE A 397 8.11 25.01 40.74
C ILE A 397 6.59 24.85 40.94
N GLU A 398 6.07 25.29 42.09
CA GLU A 398 4.63 25.30 42.28
C GLU A 398 3.90 26.11 41.20
N ASN A 399 2.91 25.50 40.54
CA ASN A 399 2.05 26.19 39.60
C ASN A 399 0.61 25.64 39.64
N LYS A 400 -0.34 26.48 39.22
CA LYS A 400 -1.79 26.15 39.25
C LYS A 400 -2.12 24.93 38.38
N TYR A 401 -1.41 24.74 37.27
CA TYR A 401 -1.68 23.65 36.31
C TYR A 401 -1.28 22.29 36.87
N SER A 402 -0.06 22.14 37.40
CA SER A 402 0.40 20.91 38.06
C SER A 402 -0.51 20.51 39.23
N LYS A 403 -0.95 21.49 40.04
CA LYS A 403 -1.93 21.26 41.12
C LYS A 403 -3.29 20.77 40.59
N TRP A 404 -3.78 21.38 39.51
CA TRP A 404 -5.04 20.97 38.88
C TRP A 404 -4.95 19.55 38.28
N ILE A 405 -3.85 19.25 37.58
CA ILE A 405 -3.60 17.94 36.96
C ILE A 405 -3.53 16.86 38.06
N ALA A 406 -2.77 17.09 39.13
CA ALA A 406 -2.64 16.16 40.25
C ALA A 406 -4.00 15.83 40.89
N LYS A 407 -4.90 16.81 41.01
CA LYS A 407 -6.26 16.62 41.54
C LYS A 407 -7.20 15.92 40.56
N ASN A 408 -7.03 16.15 39.24
CA ASN A 408 -7.97 15.73 38.20
C ASN A 408 -7.36 14.73 37.20
N LYS A 409 -6.58 13.76 37.71
CA LYS A 409 -5.85 12.74 36.91
C LYS A 409 -6.67 12.11 35.78
N LEU A 410 -7.87 11.62 36.08
CA LEU A 410 -8.73 10.92 35.09
C LEU A 410 -9.29 11.88 34.02
N ILE A 411 -9.61 13.11 34.40
CA ILE A 411 -10.11 14.12 33.46
C ILE A 411 -8.99 14.50 32.49
N PHE A 412 -7.78 14.76 32.99
CA PHE A 412 -6.60 15.06 32.17
C PHE A 412 -6.37 13.98 31.09
N PHE A 413 -6.38 12.70 31.50
CA PHE A 413 -6.21 11.59 30.57
C PHE A 413 -7.36 11.49 29.56
N SER A 414 -8.60 11.65 30.01
CA SER A 414 -9.79 11.52 29.15
C SER A 414 -9.86 12.56 28.04
N LEU A 415 -9.28 13.76 28.24
CA LEU A 415 -9.24 14.81 27.22
C LEU A 415 -8.52 14.37 25.93
N PHE A 416 -7.40 13.64 26.06
CA PHE A 416 -6.64 13.15 24.90
C PHE A 416 -7.42 12.07 24.14
N ILE A 417 -8.03 11.14 24.88
CA ILE A 417 -8.84 10.06 24.29
C ILE A 417 -10.08 10.62 23.58
N ILE A 418 -10.78 11.58 24.18
CA ILE A 418 -11.95 12.21 23.56
C ILE A 418 -11.55 12.94 22.27
N TYR A 419 -10.44 13.68 22.29
CA TYR A 419 -9.91 14.34 21.10
C TYR A 419 -9.66 13.32 19.96
N ASP A 420 -8.98 12.21 20.26
CA ASP A 420 -8.69 11.20 19.25
C ASP A 420 -9.93 10.50 18.71
N ILE A 421 -10.89 10.17 19.57
CA ILE A 421 -12.18 9.58 19.16
C ILE A 421 -12.92 10.53 18.21
N ILE A 422 -12.94 11.83 18.49
CA ILE A 422 -13.59 12.83 17.63
C ILE A 422 -12.91 12.89 16.26
N ILE A 423 -11.57 13.00 16.20
CA ILE A 423 -10.84 13.08 14.94
C ILE A 423 -11.03 11.82 14.08
N ILE A 424 -10.96 10.66 14.73
CA ILE A 424 -11.17 9.37 14.08
C ILE A 424 -12.62 9.21 13.60
N GLY A 425 -13.59 9.66 14.38
CA GLY A 425 -15.01 9.69 14.02
C GLY A 425 -15.28 10.57 12.79
N ILE A 426 -14.70 11.77 12.73
CA ILE A 426 -14.81 12.68 11.57
C ILE A 426 -14.20 12.02 10.31
N THR A 427 -13.08 11.31 10.46
CA THR A 427 -12.43 10.60 9.35
C THR A 427 -13.34 9.53 8.74
N LEU A 428 -14.15 8.84 9.55
CA LEU A 428 -15.15 7.88 9.07
C LEU A 428 -16.33 8.55 8.35
N ILE A 429 -16.94 9.55 8.99
CA ILE A 429 -18.19 10.18 8.50
C ILE A 429 -17.96 10.90 7.15
N SER A 430 -16.78 11.50 6.98
CA SER A 430 -16.42 12.23 5.75
C SER A 430 -16.22 11.34 4.52
N SER A 431 -16.56 10.04 4.56
CA SER A 431 -16.34 9.07 3.48
C SER A 431 -14.89 9.04 2.99
N SER A 432 -13.96 9.49 3.83
CA SER A 432 -12.58 9.70 3.44
C SER A 432 -11.80 8.39 3.43
N LEU A 433 -12.30 7.32 4.02
CA LEU A 433 -11.63 6.02 4.04
C LEU A 433 -12.23 5.09 2.99
N TYR A 434 -11.45 4.73 1.97
CA TYR A 434 -11.85 3.77 0.95
C TYR A 434 -10.74 2.78 0.63
N ILE A 435 -11.12 1.63 0.09
CA ILE A 435 -10.18 0.62 -0.38
C ILE A 435 -9.78 1.00 -1.79
N ASN A 436 -8.48 1.17 -2.01
CA ASN A 436 -7.92 1.41 -3.33
C ASN A 436 -7.02 0.25 -3.71
N ARG A 437 -7.13 -0.22 -4.96
CA ARG A 437 -6.19 -1.18 -5.51
C ARG A 437 -4.97 -0.45 -6.05
N ILE A 438 -3.79 -0.93 -5.68
CA ILE A 438 -2.52 -0.46 -6.22
C ILE A 438 -1.79 -1.63 -6.88
N LEU A 439 -1.06 -1.34 -7.94
CA LEU A 439 -0.16 -2.30 -8.58
C LEU A 439 1.26 -1.95 -8.14
N THR A 440 1.97 -2.90 -7.53
CA THR A 440 3.36 -2.67 -7.12
C THR A 440 4.28 -2.61 -8.35
N LYS A 441 5.53 -2.20 -8.14
CA LYS A 441 6.56 -2.21 -9.20
C LYS A 441 6.78 -3.62 -9.76
N ASP A 442 6.51 -4.65 -8.98
CA ASP A 442 6.61 -6.06 -9.39
C ASP A 442 5.34 -6.58 -10.08
N GLY A 443 4.30 -5.74 -10.20
CA GLY A 443 3.06 -6.07 -10.91
C GLY A 443 2.04 -6.85 -10.09
N VAL A 444 2.23 -6.91 -8.77
CA VAL A 444 1.31 -7.61 -7.88
C VAL A 444 0.25 -6.62 -7.38
N PRO A 445 -1.05 -6.90 -7.58
CA PRO A 445 -2.11 -6.02 -7.11
C PRO A 445 -2.32 -6.19 -5.59
N PHE A 446 -2.42 -5.07 -4.86
CA PHE A 446 -2.77 -5.06 -3.44
C PHE A 446 -3.93 -4.12 -3.17
N ASP A 447 -4.83 -4.53 -2.28
CA ASP A 447 -5.85 -3.64 -1.72
C ASP A 447 -5.22 -2.87 -0.55
N ILE A 448 -5.29 -1.54 -0.57
CA ILE A 448 -4.77 -0.68 0.50
C ILE A 448 -5.83 0.24 1.07
N CYS A 449 -5.67 0.57 2.35
CA CYS A 449 -6.40 1.68 2.97
C CYS A 449 -5.88 2.99 2.36
N LYS A 450 -6.76 3.69 1.63
CA LYS A 450 -6.49 5.03 1.12
C LYS A 450 -7.40 6.03 1.82
N LEU A 451 -6.80 7.16 2.17
CA LEU A 451 -7.47 8.29 2.78
C LEU A 451 -7.72 9.35 1.71
N GLY A 452 -8.91 9.92 1.72
CA GLY A 452 -9.24 11.14 1.00
C GLY A 452 -8.51 12.33 1.62
N LEU A 453 -8.55 13.48 0.94
CA LEU A 453 -7.77 14.65 1.30
C LEU A 453 -7.96 15.07 2.77
N ILE A 454 -9.20 15.18 3.22
CA ILE A 454 -9.55 15.57 4.59
C ILE A 454 -9.01 14.55 5.61
N GLY A 455 -9.30 13.26 5.40
CA GLY A 455 -8.83 12.20 6.29
C GLY A 455 -7.31 12.10 6.37
N TYR A 456 -6.62 12.34 5.26
CA TYR A 456 -5.16 12.40 5.23
C TYR A 456 -4.61 13.53 6.10
N HIS A 457 -5.16 14.75 5.97
CA HIS A 457 -4.74 15.88 6.78
C HIS A 457 -5.07 15.71 8.26
N LEU A 458 -6.22 15.11 8.60
CA LEU A 458 -6.60 14.83 9.99
C LEU A 458 -5.64 13.84 10.64
N ILE A 459 -5.33 12.72 9.97
CA ILE A 459 -4.39 11.73 10.51
C ILE A 459 -2.97 12.30 10.60
N LEU A 460 -2.55 13.11 9.61
CA LEU A 460 -1.26 13.80 9.65
C LEU A 460 -1.19 14.77 10.85
N LEU A 461 -2.26 15.52 11.11
CA LEU A 461 -2.37 16.41 12.26
C LEU A 461 -2.25 15.63 13.59
N THR A 462 -2.91 14.48 13.71
CA THR A 462 -2.79 13.62 14.90
C THR A 462 -1.36 13.14 15.09
N LEU A 463 -0.68 12.68 14.03
CA LEU A 463 0.72 12.25 14.10
C LEU A 463 1.65 13.39 14.54
N ILE A 464 1.46 14.60 14.01
CA ILE A 464 2.22 15.80 14.43
C ILE A 464 1.98 16.09 15.91
N LEU A 465 0.72 16.03 16.37
CA LEU A 465 0.38 16.28 17.77
C LEU A 465 1.02 15.25 18.72
N LYS A 466 1.07 13.97 18.35
CA LYS A 466 1.79 12.94 19.14
C LYS A 466 3.29 13.19 19.16
N GLY A 467 3.89 13.60 18.04
CA GLY A 467 5.30 14.02 17.99
C GLY A 467 5.60 15.22 18.89
N LEU A 468 4.69 16.22 18.92
CA LEU A 468 4.80 17.38 19.82
C LEU A 468 4.69 16.96 21.29
N ILE A 469 3.83 16.01 21.63
CA ILE A 469 3.74 15.45 23.00
C ILE A 469 5.10 14.84 23.40
N SER A 470 5.69 14.01 22.55
CA SER A 470 7.03 13.44 22.82
C SER A 470 8.10 14.51 22.99
N PHE A 471 8.07 15.58 22.19
CA PHE A 471 8.99 16.71 22.32
C PHE A 471 8.81 17.46 23.64
N ILE A 472 7.56 17.72 24.03
CA ILE A 472 7.23 18.35 25.32
C ILE A 472 7.75 17.49 26.48
N MET A 473 7.62 16.16 26.40
CA MET A 473 8.15 15.25 27.42
C MET A 473 9.68 15.36 27.57
N ILE A 474 10.43 15.57 26.49
CA ILE A 474 11.89 15.82 26.57
C ILE A 474 12.18 17.08 27.38
N ILE A 475 11.43 18.15 27.16
CA ILE A 475 11.60 19.40 27.90
C ILE A 475 11.37 19.14 29.40
N PHE A 476 10.31 18.43 29.79
CA PHE A 476 10.07 18.12 31.20
C PHE A 476 11.13 17.19 31.80
N VAL A 477 11.57 16.18 31.05
CA VAL A 477 12.69 15.30 31.44
C VAL A 477 13.95 16.12 31.70
N PHE A 478 14.25 17.12 30.87
CA PHE A 478 15.36 18.03 31.11
C PHE A 478 15.16 18.85 32.38
N LEU A 479 13.96 19.37 32.64
CA LEU A 479 13.68 20.18 33.84
C LEU A 479 13.75 19.36 35.14
N GLU A 480 13.45 18.06 35.10
CA GLU A 480 13.44 17.18 36.27
C GLU A 480 14.78 16.43 36.51
N TRP A 481 15.81 16.73 35.72
CA TRP A 481 17.03 15.89 35.63
C TRP A 481 17.75 15.63 36.97
N HIS A 482 17.77 16.61 37.88
CA HIS A 482 18.47 16.51 39.17
C HIS A 482 17.55 16.20 40.36
N LEU A 483 16.27 15.89 40.15
CA LEU A 483 15.38 15.50 41.25
C LEU A 483 15.77 14.13 41.82
N GLU A 484 16.27 14.11 43.06
CA GLU A 484 16.79 12.90 43.72
C GLU A 484 15.77 11.75 43.78
N GLN A 485 14.48 12.09 43.91
CA GLN A 485 13.40 11.12 44.03
C GLN A 485 13.10 10.36 42.73
N THR A 486 13.35 10.96 41.56
CA THR A 486 12.91 10.43 40.25
C THR A 486 14.03 10.29 39.22
N ILE A 487 15.27 10.66 39.54
CA ILE A 487 16.41 10.69 38.60
C ILE A 487 16.58 9.42 37.75
N ASN A 488 16.38 8.24 38.34
CA ASN A 488 16.48 6.97 37.59
C ASN A 488 15.31 6.80 36.61
N ASP A 489 14.09 7.15 37.03
CA ASP A 489 12.90 7.07 36.18
C ASP A 489 12.99 8.05 35.00
N ILE A 490 13.53 9.25 35.24
CA ILE A 490 13.75 10.28 34.21
C ILE A 490 14.75 9.81 33.16
N LYS A 491 15.87 9.18 33.56
CA LYS A 491 16.86 8.62 32.62
C LYS A 491 16.29 7.52 31.73
N PHE A 492 15.48 6.62 32.29
CA PHE A 492 14.82 5.57 31.50
C PHE A 492 13.72 6.15 30.60
N THR A 493 12.97 7.14 31.09
CA THR A 493 11.97 7.86 30.30
C THR A 493 12.62 8.55 29.09
N LEU A 494 13.78 9.20 29.27
CA LEU A 494 14.54 9.77 28.15
C LEU A 494 14.96 8.71 27.13
N SER A 495 15.41 7.55 27.60
CA SER A 495 15.83 6.43 26.74
C SER A 495 14.66 5.94 25.88
N ALA A 496 13.48 5.79 26.49
CA ALA A 496 12.25 5.41 25.80
C ALA A 496 11.85 6.44 24.72
N ILE A 497 11.74 7.72 25.12
CA ILE A 497 11.36 8.81 24.20
C ILE A 497 12.33 8.94 23.02
N THR A 498 13.63 8.71 23.24
CA THR A 498 14.64 8.78 22.17
C THR A 498 14.39 7.71 21.11
N VAL A 499 14.10 6.46 21.53
CA VAL A 499 13.74 5.38 20.58
C VAL A 499 12.44 5.70 19.85
N ASP A 500 11.46 6.25 20.56
CA ASP A 500 10.16 6.62 19.98
C ASP A 500 10.30 7.67 18.88
N ILE A 501 11.11 8.70 19.10
CA ILE A 501 11.38 9.75 18.12
C ILE A 501 12.05 9.17 16.87
N LEU A 502 13.03 8.28 17.04
CA LEU A 502 13.65 7.58 15.90
C LEU A 502 12.60 6.78 15.10
N CYS A 503 11.72 6.06 15.79
CA CYS A 503 10.62 5.32 15.15
C CYS A 503 9.68 6.25 14.37
N PHE A 504 9.29 7.40 14.96
CA PHE A 504 8.46 8.40 14.30
C PHE A 504 9.11 8.99 13.06
N ILE A 505 10.41 9.32 13.11
CA ILE A 505 11.16 9.84 11.96
C ILE A 505 11.14 8.83 10.80
N ILE A 506 11.40 7.56 11.08
CA ILE A 506 11.39 6.51 10.04
C ILE A 506 9.99 6.35 9.45
N ILE A 507 8.94 6.30 10.28
CA ILE A 507 7.54 6.23 9.82
C ILE A 507 7.19 7.45 8.96
N PHE A 508 7.60 8.65 9.36
CA PHE A 508 7.37 9.89 8.62
C PHE A 508 8.02 9.80 7.23
N ILE A 509 9.29 9.43 7.13
CA ILE A 509 9.99 9.25 5.84
C ILE A 509 9.25 8.22 4.95
N MET A 510 8.79 7.11 5.52
CA MET A 510 8.05 6.08 4.79
C MET A 510 6.68 6.55 4.28
N ILE A 511 6.04 7.51 4.96
CA ILE A 511 4.75 8.10 4.56
C ILE A 511 4.94 9.11 3.41
N PHE A 512 5.98 9.95 3.48
CA PHE A 512 6.23 11.00 2.49
C PHE A 512 6.89 10.50 1.19
N THR A 513 7.44 9.29 1.21
CA THR A 513 8.00 8.64 0.01
C THR A 513 6.96 7.77 -0.68
N ASN A 514 7.10 7.57 -2.01
CA ASN A 514 6.28 6.60 -2.76
C ASN A 514 6.60 5.12 -2.43
N PHE A 515 7.35 4.87 -1.34
CA PHE A 515 7.83 3.55 -0.96
C PHE A 515 6.69 2.56 -0.69
N LYS A 516 5.61 3.00 -0.02
CA LYS A 516 4.41 2.18 0.22
C LYS A 516 3.77 1.65 -1.07
N TYR A 517 3.74 2.48 -2.11
CA TYR A 517 3.12 2.14 -3.40
C TYR A 517 4.01 1.23 -4.24
N ASN A 518 5.32 1.46 -4.20
CA ASN A 518 6.27 0.69 -4.98
C ASN A 518 6.56 -0.69 -4.38
N TYR A 519 6.70 -0.77 -3.04
CA TYR A 519 7.19 -1.95 -2.32
C TYR A 519 6.31 -2.29 -1.10
N TYR A 520 5.02 -2.57 -1.35
CA TYR A 520 4.03 -2.73 -0.28
C TYR A 520 4.36 -3.83 0.75
N ILE A 521 4.83 -5.01 0.30
CA ILE A 521 5.20 -6.11 1.21
C ILE A 521 6.36 -5.68 2.13
N VAL A 522 7.38 -5.04 1.56
CA VAL A 522 8.56 -4.57 2.31
C VAL A 522 8.17 -3.47 3.28
N TYR A 523 7.34 -2.52 2.84
CA TYR A 523 6.78 -1.47 3.68
C TYR A 523 6.09 -2.06 4.93
N GLN A 524 5.26 -3.09 4.77
CA GLN A 524 4.55 -3.70 5.89
C GLN A 524 5.48 -4.48 6.84
N LYS A 525 6.52 -5.14 6.31
CA LYS A 525 7.56 -5.78 7.12
C LYS A 525 8.30 -4.76 7.98
N ILE A 526 8.79 -3.67 7.36
CA ILE A 526 9.50 -2.60 8.08
C ILE A 526 8.59 -1.97 9.13
N LEU A 527 7.33 -1.66 8.77
CA LEU A 527 6.36 -1.09 9.71
C LEU A 527 6.12 -2.01 10.92
N SER A 528 5.98 -3.32 10.72
CA SER A 528 5.79 -4.28 11.83
C SER A 528 6.99 -4.32 12.79
N ILE A 529 8.22 -4.22 12.26
CA ILE A 529 9.44 -4.19 13.06
C ILE A 529 9.52 -2.88 13.87
N ILE A 530 9.21 -1.74 13.26
CA ILE A 530 9.22 -0.44 13.95
C ILE A 530 8.22 -0.42 15.11
N LEU A 531 6.99 -0.90 14.87
CA LEU A 531 5.95 -0.95 15.91
C LEU A 531 6.33 -1.90 17.06
N TYR A 532 7.01 -3.01 16.76
CA TYR A 532 7.58 -3.91 17.76
C TYR A 532 8.66 -3.20 18.58
N ILE A 533 9.64 -2.56 17.93
CA ILE A 533 10.72 -1.85 18.61
C ILE A 533 10.15 -0.76 19.52
N PHE A 534 9.27 0.10 19.02
CA PHE A 534 8.60 1.15 19.78
C PHE A 534 7.94 0.61 21.05
N SER A 535 7.15 -0.45 20.92
CA SER A 535 6.36 -0.98 22.03
C SER A 535 7.22 -1.71 23.05
N PHE A 536 8.19 -2.49 22.57
CA PHE A 536 9.06 -3.30 23.41
C PHE A 536 10.10 -2.45 24.13
N SER A 537 10.65 -1.41 23.50
CA SER A 537 11.54 -0.44 24.15
C SER A 537 10.83 0.31 25.26
N ASN A 538 9.60 0.78 25.01
CA ASN A 538 8.77 1.43 26.03
C ASN A 538 8.52 0.50 27.21
N TYR A 539 8.14 -0.75 26.96
CA TYR A 539 7.98 -1.74 28.02
C TYR A 539 9.27 -1.98 28.82
N ILE A 540 10.41 -2.13 28.13
CA ILE A 540 11.70 -2.39 28.79
C ILE A 540 12.09 -1.22 29.68
N PHE A 541 12.19 -0.02 29.10
CA PHE A 541 12.72 1.15 29.79
C PHE A 541 11.77 1.66 30.87
N LEU A 542 10.46 1.74 30.57
CA LEU A 542 9.51 2.30 31.51
C LEU A 542 9.15 1.33 32.64
N TYR A 543 9.11 0.02 32.38
CA TYR A 543 8.56 -0.94 33.33
C TYR A 543 9.52 -2.09 33.71
N LEU A 544 9.97 -2.89 32.74
CA LEU A 544 10.65 -4.16 33.02
C LEU A 544 11.97 -3.96 33.81
N ILE A 545 12.76 -2.95 33.46
CA ILE A 545 14.03 -2.65 34.15
C ILE A 545 13.80 -2.42 35.66
N LYS A 546 12.65 -1.84 36.05
CA LYS A 546 12.32 -1.56 37.46
C LYS A 546 12.12 -2.84 38.26
N ILE A 547 11.59 -3.88 37.61
CA ILE A 547 11.42 -5.23 38.18
C ILE A 547 12.77 -5.93 38.26
N ILE A 548 13.55 -5.92 37.18
CA ILE A 548 14.86 -6.61 37.11
C ILE A 548 15.84 -6.04 38.15
N LYS A 549 15.90 -4.71 38.32
CA LYS A 549 16.80 -4.05 39.27
C LYS A 549 16.59 -4.53 40.72
N LEU A 550 15.36 -4.92 41.09
CA LEU A 550 15.07 -5.48 42.41
C LEU A 550 15.61 -6.89 42.59
N TYR A 551 15.54 -7.73 41.55
CA TYR A 551 16.08 -9.09 41.61
C TYR A 551 17.60 -9.06 41.76
N ILE A 552 18.30 -8.27 40.94
CA ILE A 552 19.78 -8.13 41.00
C ILE A 552 20.23 -7.58 42.37
N LYS A 553 19.50 -6.61 42.93
CA LYS A 553 19.85 -6.02 44.24
C LYS A 553 19.63 -7.01 45.40
N ASN A 554 18.66 -7.92 45.27
CA ASN A 554 18.38 -8.93 46.27
C ASN A 554 19.46 -10.02 46.31
N ASP A 555 20.01 -10.41 45.16
CA ASP A 555 21.12 -11.37 45.08
C ASP A 555 22.41 -10.79 45.67
N ASN A 556 22.70 -9.50 45.43
CA ASN A 556 23.85 -8.83 46.06
C ASN A 556 23.73 -8.71 47.58
N TYR A 557 22.51 -8.66 48.15
CA TYR A 557 22.31 -8.68 49.59
C TYR A 557 22.53 -10.10 50.18
N TYR A 558 22.08 -11.14 49.48
CA TYR A 558 22.36 -12.53 49.85
C TYR A 558 23.85 -12.88 49.75
N VAL A 559 24.54 -12.46 48.68
CA VAL A 559 25.99 -12.65 48.53
C VAL A 559 26.76 -11.87 49.60
N ARG A 560 26.37 -10.62 49.91
CA ARG A 560 27.03 -9.81 50.95
C ARG A 560 26.82 -10.36 52.36
N ASN A 561 25.66 -10.96 52.65
CA ASN A 561 25.43 -11.62 53.94
C ASN A 561 26.20 -12.94 54.06
N ASN A 562 26.27 -13.75 53.01
CA ASN A 562 27.07 -15.00 53.03
C ASN A 562 28.58 -14.72 53.16
N VAL A 563 29.07 -13.65 52.53
CA VAL A 563 30.47 -13.21 52.66
C VAL A 563 30.74 -12.66 54.07
N ASN A 564 29.81 -11.90 54.66
CA ASN A 564 29.94 -11.41 56.04
C ASN A 564 29.81 -12.52 57.11
N GLU A 565 29.04 -13.58 56.87
CA GLU A 565 29.02 -14.78 57.72
C GLU A 565 30.33 -15.57 57.64
N TYR A 566 30.93 -15.64 56.45
CA TYR A 566 32.22 -16.30 56.23
C TYR A 566 33.39 -15.54 56.91
N TYR A 567 33.39 -14.21 56.89
CA TYR A 567 34.41 -13.39 57.58
C TYR A 567 34.17 -13.27 59.10
N LYS A 568 32.95 -13.53 59.60
CA LYS A 568 32.70 -13.62 61.05
C LYS A 568 33.08 -14.96 61.66
N THR A 569 33.20 -16.01 60.84
CA THR A 569 33.56 -17.36 61.30
C THR A 569 35.05 -17.67 61.17
N ASN A 570 35.80 -16.98 60.32
CA ASN A 570 37.24 -17.18 60.15
C ASN A 570 38.02 -15.86 60.10
N GLY A 571 38.71 -15.52 61.20
CA GLY A 571 39.83 -14.57 61.17
C GLY A 571 39.89 -13.56 62.32
N GLN A 572 40.25 -14.03 63.52
CA GLN A 572 41.06 -13.22 64.45
C GLN A 572 42.54 -13.37 64.07
N ASN A 573 43.29 -12.27 64.23
CA ASN A 573 44.75 -12.08 64.10
C ASN A 573 45.22 -11.64 62.71
N ASP A 574 45.52 -10.34 62.56
CA ASP A 574 46.91 -9.85 62.62
C ASP A 574 46.98 -8.31 62.56
N THR A 575 47.84 -7.76 63.40
CA THR A 575 48.34 -6.38 63.38
C THR A 575 49.48 -6.24 62.39
N GLU A 576 49.48 -5.20 61.53
CA GLU A 576 50.57 -4.21 61.33
C GLU A 576 50.45 -3.38 60.03
N ASN A 577 50.59 -2.06 60.21
CA ASN A 577 51.30 -1.03 59.43
C ASN A 577 51.20 -0.86 57.89
N SER A 578 50.81 0.39 57.54
CA SER A 578 51.37 1.28 56.49
C SER A 578 50.99 0.95 55.03
N THR A 579 50.65 1.86 54.12
CA THR A 579 51.16 3.21 53.81
C THR A 579 50.14 4.02 52.96
N ASN A 580 50.33 5.34 52.95
CA ASN A 580 49.62 6.40 52.24
C ASN A 580 49.43 6.17 50.72
N ILE A 581 48.43 6.84 50.12
CA ILE A 581 48.63 7.90 49.10
C ILE A 581 47.36 8.77 49.01
N ILE A 582 47.63 10.07 48.94
CA ILE A 582 46.77 11.24 48.93
C ILE A 582 46.08 11.40 47.57
N GLU A 583 44.80 11.80 47.55
CA GLU A 583 44.28 12.66 46.49
C GLU A 583 43.35 13.73 47.09
N THR A 584 43.62 14.95 46.64
CA THR A 584 43.28 16.27 47.17
C THR A 584 41.80 16.63 47.12
N ILE A 585 41.31 17.25 48.20
CA ILE A 585 40.06 17.98 48.27
C ILE A 585 40.34 19.43 47.86
N GLU A 586 39.91 19.85 46.67
CA GLU A 586 39.74 21.28 46.34
C GLU A 586 38.27 21.66 46.57
N THR A 587 38.05 22.48 47.58
CA THR A 587 36.81 23.23 47.82
C THR A 587 36.83 24.49 46.98
N ASP A 588 36.03 24.56 45.92
CA ASP A 588 35.90 25.78 45.11
C ASP A 588 34.66 26.59 45.54
N SER A 589 34.85 27.36 46.61
CA SER A 589 33.94 28.40 47.09
C SER A 589 34.14 29.68 46.28
N ASN A 590 33.71 29.73 45.01
CA ASN A 590 33.90 30.91 44.14
C ASN A 590 32.80 31.14 43.09
N ILE A 591 31.50 30.95 43.42
CA ILE A 591 30.39 31.27 42.50
C ILE A 591 29.41 32.34 43.05
N GLU A 592 29.57 32.82 44.29
CA GLU A 592 28.58 33.73 44.87
C GLU A 592 28.70 35.22 44.51
N ASN A 593 29.75 35.67 43.81
CA ASN A 593 30.00 37.11 43.63
C ASN A 593 29.98 37.66 42.19
N TYR A 594 29.49 36.91 41.19
CA TYR A 594 29.50 37.39 39.79
C TYR A 594 28.13 37.77 39.18
N TYR A 595 27.02 37.69 39.94
CA TYR A 595 25.67 37.95 39.41
C TYR A 595 24.99 39.23 39.91
N ASN A 596 25.74 40.18 40.46
CA ASN A 596 25.23 41.51 40.77
C ASN A 596 25.93 42.55 39.89
N ASN A 597 25.63 42.57 38.58
CA ASN A 597 25.55 43.83 37.85
C ASN A 597 25.03 43.70 36.40
N ARG A 598 23.96 44.47 36.18
CA ARG A 598 23.45 45.05 34.91
C ARG A 598 22.59 44.21 33.95
N VAL A 599 21.61 44.97 33.47
CA VAL A 599 20.92 44.96 32.16
C VAL A 599 19.51 44.36 32.20
N ALA A 600 18.54 45.25 31.93
CA ALA A 600 17.17 44.96 31.57
C ALA A 600 17.15 43.89 30.46
N ARG A 601 16.63 42.69 30.77
CA ARG A 601 16.59 41.55 29.85
C ARG A 601 15.15 41.21 29.46
N SER A 602 14.97 40.91 28.18
CA SER A 602 13.70 40.53 27.57
C SER A 602 13.09 39.28 28.25
N SER A 603 11.77 39.10 28.11
CA SER A 603 11.03 37.99 28.73
C SER A 603 11.58 36.60 28.36
N PHE A 604 12.24 36.46 27.21
CA PHE A 604 12.86 35.22 26.74
C PHE A 604 14.10 34.82 27.56
N ASP A 605 14.97 35.78 27.90
CA ASP A 605 16.15 35.55 28.75
C ASP A 605 15.73 35.14 30.17
N SER A 606 14.60 35.69 30.66
CA SER A 606 14.03 35.32 31.97
C SER A 606 13.47 33.89 32.00
N ALA A 607 12.96 33.38 30.87
CA ALA A 607 12.41 32.03 30.76
C ALA A 607 13.52 30.97 30.72
N ILE A 608 14.61 31.23 29.98
CA ILE A 608 15.79 30.33 29.93
C ILE A 608 16.45 30.25 31.32
N GLN A 609 16.63 31.38 32.00
CA GLN A 609 17.16 31.40 33.37
C GLN A 609 16.29 30.61 34.36
N ARG A 610 14.95 30.68 34.22
CA ARG A 610 14.01 29.87 35.00
C ARG A 610 14.12 28.37 34.70
N MET A 611 14.30 27.98 33.44
CA MET A 611 14.50 26.58 33.06
C MET A 611 15.81 26.02 33.62
N ILE A 612 16.91 26.77 33.55
CA ILE A 612 18.20 26.38 34.13
C ILE A 612 18.09 26.22 35.65
N LYS A 613 17.37 27.14 36.32
CA LYS A 613 17.12 27.04 37.76
C LYS A 613 16.36 25.75 38.12
N CYS A 614 15.33 25.40 37.35
CA CYS A 614 14.58 24.14 37.55
C CYS A 614 15.47 22.91 37.36
N HIS A 615 16.32 22.92 36.32
CA HIS A 615 17.19 21.81 35.98
C HIS A 615 18.13 21.40 37.12
N TYR A 616 18.68 22.37 37.86
CA TYR A 616 19.61 22.14 38.98
C TYR A 616 18.94 21.95 40.34
N GLN A 617 17.60 21.97 40.41
CA GLN A 617 16.87 21.86 41.67
C GLN A 617 16.80 20.39 42.14
N SER A 618 17.25 20.11 43.36
CA SER A 618 17.35 18.73 43.89
C SER A 618 16.09 18.22 44.60
N LYS A 619 15.20 19.13 45.03
CA LYS A 619 13.95 18.83 45.76
C LYS A 619 12.77 19.66 45.26
N ILE A 620 11.58 19.06 45.27
CA ILE A 620 10.30 19.74 45.03
C ILE A 620 10.02 20.66 46.23
N GLU A 621 9.59 21.91 46.00
CA GLU A 621 9.17 22.81 47.09
C GLU A 621 7.93 22.20 47.80
N ASN A 622 8.04 21.94 49.10
CA ASN A 622 7.06 21.16 49.87
C ASN A 622 5.69 21.86 49.98
N HIS A 623 4.63 21.07 49.80
CA HIS A 623 3.24 21.41 50.09
C HIS A 623 2.93 21.37 51.60
N GLU A 624 3.52 22.26 52.41
CA GLU A 624 3.03 22.52 53.77
C GLU A 624 2.95 24.02 54.01
N GLY A 625 1.74 24.54 54.23
CA GLY A 625 1.51 25.91 54.69
C GLY A 625 2.12 26.13 56.08
N PRO A 626 2.42 27.39 56.46
CA PRO A 626 3.17 27.66 57.68
C PRO A 626 2.37 27.22 58.91
N THR A 627 2.89 26.22 59.62
CA THR A 627 2.50 25.94 61.00
C THR A 627 2.79 27.16 61.86
N SER A 628 1.73 27.74 62.42
CA SER A 628 1.78 28.85 63.37
C SER A 628 2.70 28.51 64.56
N LYS A 629 3.85 29.16 64.64
CA LYS A 629 4.59 29.28 65.91
C LYS A 629 3.77 30.16 66.84
N PHE A 630 3.03 29.55 67.76
CA PHE A 630 2.51 30.23 68.95
C PHE A 630 3.71 30.74 69.77
N GLN A 631 3.97 32.05 69.71
CA GLN A 631 4.81 32.75 70.67
C GLN A 631 4.01 32.93 71.97
N ALA A 632 4.57 32.46 73.09
CA ALA A 632 4.09 32.79 74.42
C ALA A 632 4.27 34.30 74.71
N PRO A 633 3.32 34.97 75.38
CA PRO A 633 3.41 36.39 75.66
C PRO A 633 4.41 36.69 76.79
N ARG A 634 5.21 37.75 76.60
CA ARG A 634 5.99 38.40 77.67
C ARG A 634 5.04 39.18 78.57
N ASN A 635 4.92 38.77 79.83
CA ASN A 635 4.36 39.58 80.90
C ASN A 635 5.35 40.70 81.26
N ASN A 636 4.98 41.94 80.98
CA ASN A 636 5.45 43.12 81.71
C ASN A 636 4.27 43.61 82.55
N THR A 637 4.38 43.50 83.88
CA THR A 637 3.67 44.39 84.80
C THR A 637 4.50 44.55 86.07
N PHE A 638 4.62 45.82 86.44
CA PHE A 638 5.24 46.34 87.65
C PHE A 638 4.55 45.83 88.92
N TYR A 639 5.30 45.88 90.03
CA TYR A 639 4.92 45.60 91.41
C TYR A 639 3.79 46.49 91.97
N SER A 640 2.87 45.84 92.70
CA SER A 640 2.23 46.26 93.97
C SER A 640 1.54 44.99 94.51
N ASN A 641 1.75 44.43 95.70
CA ASN A 641 2.56 44.74 96.89
C ASN A 641 3.53 43.59 97.19
#